data_AF-A0A1Z4BU75-F1
#
_entry.id   AF-A0A1Z4BU75-F1
#
_cell.length_a   1.000
_cell.length_b   1.000
_cell.length_c   1.000
_cell.angle_alpha   90.00
_cell.angle_beta   90.00
_cell.angle_gamma   90.00
#
_symmetry.space_group_name_H-M   'P 1'
#
loop_
_entity.id
_entity.type
_entity.pdbx_description
1 polymer ?
#
loop_
_entity_poly.entity_id
_entity_poly.type
_entity_poly.pdbx_seq_one_letter_code
_entity_poly.pdbx_strand_id
1 'polypeptide(L)'
;MSIPFASQHTPSFPALLNFLGVSVLVSTYQAGQLIILRTQDDVLNTHFCGLEKPMGMAAHREKLAVGTGYQLREYANLPAVAAKLTDPAPHDACYLPRTVHITGDIDIHELAYTEDGELWLVNTRMSCLCTLDPAYSVVPRWRPPFVRAYDLTDRCHLNGLAFKNGAPAFVTALGKTDTAAGWRANKASGGLLMDVSDGRIICTGLSMPHSPRWYQDKLWYLESGAGQLCTVNPRTGTRTVIAHVPGFTRGLDFVGRYAFIGLSQVRETAVFSGLPLTAQPGERHCGVWVVDIDNGQTVACVVFTGSVQEVFAVQVVPHRFPVLLDMDDPLLRNSYSLPDAALAEVAAPEPLAVAFEAATYKHHQGQWEAAVADYRALLQQAPDHLPARFHLGVALTDMERWQEAISELQALLARQPLHAEAHNSLGLCYAALAQWEQALDQFGLALAADQQYAVAQMNRAMILLKLGRFRDGWAAYEWRWQTPAFTPFACPQPRWQGEDIRTKTLLVHTEQGAGDALQFARFLSLAAQRCQKLILACPEALRPLLAHIPGVSEARLPGMVALDSFDILCPLLSLPHTLGLDEKNLAMNEPYLPIPEYITVASLPPASALKVGVCWAGSPSHKNDRHRSCPLPHWLPLFTVPSVAFYSLQTPVTSTDAQLLADYAVSNLEAELTDYARTAALLAQLDLVISVDTSVAHLAGALGKPTWLLVDKQADWRWGIAGEESLWYPSMTLFRQTEADAWEELLARVRTNLLAKIA
;
A
#
# COMPACT_ATOMS: atom_id res chain seq x y z
N MET A 1 -15.52 -5.68 -12.18
CA MET A 1 -14.43 -4.83 -11.68
C MET A 1 -14.83 -3.38 -11.89
N SER A 2 -14.83 -2.55 -10.85
CA SER A 2 -15.00 -1.10 -10.98
C SER A 2 -13.73 -0.50 -11.56
N ILE A 3 -13.86 0.43 -12.52
CA ILE A 3 -12.72 1.19 -13.05
C ILE A 3 -12.13 2.02 -11.89
N PRO A 4 -10.81 1.98 -11.65
CA PRO A 4 -10.19 2.74 -10.57
C PRO A 4 -10.36 4.25 -10.78
N PHE A 5 -10.41 5.00 -9.67
CA PHE A 5 -10.44 6.46 -9.72
C PHE A 5 -9.12 7.00 -10.29
N ALA A 6 -9.19 7.92 -11.24
CA ALA A 6 -8.03 8.57 -11.82
C ALA A 6 -8.35 10.00 -12.25
N SER A 7 -7.32 10.78 -12.58
CA SER A 7 -7.46 12.14 -13.09
C SER A 7 -6.38 12.49 -14.11
N GLN A 8 -6.70 13.37 -15.05
CA GLN A 8 -5.76 13.99 -15.99
C GLN A 8 -5.82 15.51 -15.81
N HIS A 9 -4.72 16.24 -15.95
CA HIS A 9 -4.71 17.69 -15.71
C HIS A 9 -3.80 18.42 -16.69
N THR A 10 -4.00 19.74 -16.81
CA THR A 10 -3.04 20.61 -17.50
C THR A 10 -1.77 20.75 -16.66
N PRO A 11 -0.59 20.96 -17.28
CA PRO A 11 0.64 21.25 -16.53
C PRO A 11 0.53 22.50 -15.64
N SER A 12 -0.30 23.46 -16.05
CA SER A 12 -0.55 24.70 -15.29
C SER A 12 -1.32 24.48 -13.99
N PHE A 13 -2.05 23.38 -13.82
CA PHE A 13 -2.89 23.16 -12.64
C PHE A 13 -2.08 22.99 -11.34
N PRO A 14 -1.15 22.01 -11.22
CA PRO A 14 -0.31 21.89 -10.03
C PRO A 14 0.58 23.13 -9.81
N ALA A 15 1.12 23.73 -10.89
CA ALA A 15 1.93 24.95 -10.79
C ALA A 15 1.13 26.11 -10.19
N LEU A 16 -0.15 26.24 -10.54
CA LEU A 16 -1.04 27.26 -9.99
C LEU A 16 -1.36 27.02 -8.51
N LEU A 17 -1.61 25.77 -8.11
CA LEU A 17 -1.83 25.42 -6.69
C LEU A 17 -0.58 25.76 -5.84
N ASN A 18 0.61 25.42 -6.34
CA ASN A 18 1.88 25.77 -5.69
C ASN A 18 2.10 27.28 -5.59
N PHE A 19 1.83 28.02 -6.68
CA PHE A 19 1.94 29.47 -6.71
C PHE A 19 1.01 30.15 -5.71
N LEU A 20 -0.23 29.67 -5.61
CA LEU A 20 -1.23 30.21 -4.69
C LEU A 20 -1.04 29.71 -3.25
N GLY A 21 -0.31 28.61 -3.04
CA GLY A 21 -0.13 27.97 -1.74
C GLY A 21 -1.42 27.33 -1.21
N VAL A 22 -2.24 26.75 -2.09
CA VAL A 22 -3.57 26.23 -1.76
C VAL A 22 -3.80 24.81 -2.28
N SER A 23 -4.80 24.15 -1.73
CA SER A 23 -5.34 22.88 -2.23
C SER A 23 -6.84 23.02 -2.51
N VAL A 24 -7.38 22.15 -3.35
CA VAL A 24 -8.81 22.17 -3.72
C VAL A 24 -9.49 20.90 -3.23
N LEU A 25 -10.54 21.07 -2.44
CA LEU A 25 -11.43 20.00 -2.01
C LEU A 25 -12.61 19.90 -2.98
N VAL A 26 -12.99 18.67 -3.32
CA VAL A 26 -14.09 18.38 -4.25
C VAL A 26 -14.96 17.26 -3.72
N SER A 27 -16.24 17.50 -3.48
CA SER A 27 -17.17 16.45 -3.07
C SER A 27 -17.84 15.76 -4.25
N THR A 28 -18.04 14.46 -4.14
CA THR A 28 -18.64 13.61 -5.19
C THR A 28 -19.69 12.68 -4.58
N TYR A 29 -20.93 13.16 -4.49
CA TYR A 29 -22.00 12.47 -3.76
C TYR A 29 -22.32 11.05 -4.28
N GLN A 30 -22.25 10.81 -5.60
CA GLN A 30 -22.51 9.49 -6.18
C GLN A 30 -21.34 8.53 -6.01
N ALA A 31 -20.11 9.04 -6.08
CA ALA A 31 -18.90 8.22 -5.94
C ALA A 31 -18.52 7.98 -4.47
N GLY A 32 -19.11 8.73 -3.54
CA GLY A 32 -18.83 8.61 -2.11
C GLY A 32 -17.40 9.04 -1.77
N GLN A 33 -16.87 10.04 -2.47
CA GLN A 33 -15.51 10.53 -2.25
C GLN A 33 -15.50 12.04 -1.97
N LEU A 34 -14.70 12.43 -0.98
CA LEU A 34 -14.14 13.77 -0.87
C LEU A 34 -12.72 13.73 -1.45
N ILE A 35 -12.50 14.43 -2.56
CA ILE A 35 -11.23 14.45 -3.27
C ILE A 35 -10.42 15.65 -2.80
N ILE A 36 -9.15 15.44 -2.48
CA ILE A 36 -8.17 16.49 -2.16
C ILE A 36 -7.20 16.59 -3.34
N LEU A 37 -7.24 17.72 -4.04
CA LEU A 37 -6.31 18.08 -5.09
C LEU A 37 -5.20 18.94 -4.50
N ARG A 38 -4.01 18.35 -4.35
CA ARG A 38 -2.83 18.95 -3.72
C ARG A 38 -1.57 18.61 -4.52
N THR A 39 -0.44 19.21 -4.18
CA THR A 39 0.81 19.07 -4.94
C THR A 39 1.90 18.37 -4.13
N GLN A 40 2.57 17.40 -4.74
CA GLN A 40 3.74 16.71 -4.18
C GLN A 40 4.84 16.73 -5.24
N ASP A 41 5.98 17.35 -4.93
CA ASP A 41 7.13 17.44 -5.84
C ASP A 41 6.77 17.94 -7.25
N ASP A 42 5.96 19.01 -7.32
CA ASP A 42 5.41 19.61 -8.54
C ASP A 42 4.47 18.71 -9.38
N VAL A 43 4.10 17.53 -8.87
CA VAL A 43 3.10 16.63 -9.45
C VAL A 43 1.77 16.78 -8.71
N LEU A 44 0.65 16.70 -9.43
CA LEU A 44 -0.67 16.68 -8.81
C LEU A 44 -0.88 15.36 -8.07
N ASN A 45 -1.06 15.45 -6.76
CA ASN A 45 -1.55 14.36 -5.92
C ASN A 45 -3.07 14.48 -5.80
N THR A 46 -3.79 13.56 -6.43
CA THR A 46 -5.25 13.42 -6.33
C THR A 46 -5.57 12.39 -5.27
N HIS A 47 -5.84 12.85 -4.04
CA HIS A 47 -6.11 11.97 -2.91
C HIS A 47 -7.63 11.79 -2.71
N PHE A 48 -8.08 10.54 -2.61
CA PHE A 48 -9.50 10.19 -2.48
C PHE A 48 -9.81 9.76 -1.04
N CYS A 49 -10.66 10.52 -0.35
CA CYS A 49 -11.13 10.19 0.98
C CYS A 49 -12.56 9.64 0.91
N GLY A 50 -12.77 8.41 1.39
CA GLY A 50 -14.09 7.82 1.46
C GLY A 50 -15.00 8.60 2.40
N LEU A 51 -16.15 9.06 1.91
CA LEU A 51 -17.16 9.73 2.73
C LEU A 51 -18.54 9.40 2.17
N GLU A 52 -19.53 9.15 3.01
CA GLU A 52 -20.86 8.75 2.53
C GLU A 52 -21.60 9.95 1.91
N LYS A 53 -21.94 9.87 0.61
CA LYS A 53 -22.70 10.91 -0.12
C LYS A 53 -22.27 12.35 0.25
N PRO A 54 -20.98 12.73 0.07
CA PRO A 54 -20.50 14.06 0.42
C PRO A 54 -21.09 15.09 -0.52
N MET A 55 -21.64 16.17 0.03
CA MET A 55 -22.40 17.19 -0.68
C MET A 55 -21.78 18.58 -0.45
N GLY A 56 -22.53 19.54 0.07
CA GLY A 56 -22.01 20.87 0.35
C GLY A 56 -20.86 20.84 1.36
N MET A 57 -19.98 21.83 1.28
CA MET A 57 -18.85 22.00 2.18
C MET A 57 -18.58 23.48 2.46
N ALA A 58 -17.92 23.76 3.58
CA ALA A 58 -17.45 25.09 3.93
C ALA A 58 -16.14 25.00 4.70
N ALA A 59 -15.17 25.85 4.37
CA ALA A 59 -13.97 26.06 5.16
C ALA A 59 -13.99 27.43 5.85
N HIS A 60 -13.51 27.50 7.09
CA HIS A 60 -13.35 28.76 7.82
C HIS A 60 -12.22 28.65 8.84
N ARG A 61 -11.16 29.43 8.65
CA ARG A 61 -9.94 29.36 9.48
C ARG A 61 -9.44 27.91 9.54
N GLU A 62 -9.32 27.36 10.75
CA GLU A 62 -8.89 26.00 11.03
C GLU A 62 -10.05 24.98 11.03
N LYS A 63 -11.22 25.30 10.45
CA LYS A 63 -12.39 24.40 10.41
C LYS A 63 -12.79 24.04 8.98
N LEU A 64 -13.26 22.82 8.82
CA LEU A 64 -13.89 22.31 7.61
C LEU A 64 -15.19 21.60 7.98
N ALA A 65 -16.31 21.96 7.35
CA ALA A 65 -17.57 21.23 7.45
C ALA A 65 -17.91 20.56 6.12
N VAL A 66 -18.39 19.33 6.18
CA VAL A 66 -18.89 18.59 5.01
C VAL A 66 -20.25 18.00 5.35
N GLY A 67 -21.27 18.36 4.57
CA GLY A 67 -22.58 17.71 4.61
C GLY A 67 -22.51 16.34 3.92
N THR A 68 -23.10 15.33 4.54
CA THR A 68 -23.20 13.96 4.04
C THR A 68 -24.66 13.56 3.83
N GLY A 69 -24.94 12.30 3.49
CA GLY A 69 -26.29 11.85 3.21
C GLY A 69 -27.31 12.08 4.32
N TYR A 70 -26.90 12.06 5.59
CA TYR A 70 -27.78 12.33 6.74
C TYR A 70 -27.06 12.94 7.95
N GLN A 71 -25.80 13.33 7.78
CA GLN A 71 -24.96 13.89 8.83
C GLN A 71 -24.29 15.17 8.33
N LEU A 72 -23.76 15.93 9.27
CA LEU A 72 -22.79 16.97 9.02
C LEU A 72 -21.55 16.66 9.84
N ARG A 73 -20.40 16.57 9.18
CA ARG A 73 -19.11 16.34 9.85
C ARG A 73 -18.29 17.62 9.89
N GLU A 74 -17.91 18.04 11.09
CA GLU A 74 -16.99 19.14 11.30
C GLU A 74 -15.61 18.61 11.69
N TYR A 75 -14.60 19.15 11.02
CA TYR A 75 -13.19 18.87 11.23
C TYR A 75 -12.48 20.12 11.74
N ALA A 76 -11.48 19.91 12.58
CA ALA A 76 -10.56 20.96 13.02
C ALA A 76 -9.14 20.63 12.56
N ASN A 77 -8.44 21.59 11.96
CA ASN A 77 -7.03 21.47 11.61
C ASN A 77 -6.15 21.52 12.86
N LEU A 78 -5.25 20.55 13.00
CA LEU A 78 -4.24 20.50 14.05
C LEU A 78 -2.84 20.37 13.42
N PRO A 79 -2.09 21.47 13.24
CA PRO A 79 -0.74 21.43 12.68
C PRO A 79 0.24 20.52 13.44
N ALA A 80 0.10 20.40 14.76
CA ALA A 80 0.93 19.51 15.58
C ALA A 80 0.74 18.02 15.26
N VAL A 81 -0.43 17.63 14.74
CA VAL A 81 -0.68 16.27 14.26
C VAL A 81 -0.13 16.11 12.84
N ALA A 82 -0.27 17.14 12.00
CA ALA A 82 0.31 17.17 10.67
C ALA A 82 1.84 16.93 10.69
N ALA A 83 2.54 17.53 11.65
CA ALA A 83 3.99 17.35 11.82
C ALA A 83 4.43 15.91 12.18
N LYS A 84 3.51 15.07 12.68
CA LYS A 84 3.78 13.65 12.97
C LYS A 84 3.57 12.74 11.75
N LEU A 85 2.96 13.26 10.70
CA LEU A 85 2.69 12.55 9.46
C LEU A 85 3.82 12.87 8.47
N THR A 86 4.76 11.93 8.31
CA THR A 86 5.98 12.14 7.50
C THR A 86 6.05 11.30 6.23
N ASP A 87 5.12 10.36 6.02
CA ASP A 87 5.07 9.46 4.86
C ASP A 87 3.66 9.53 4.24
N PRO A 88 3.48 9.83 2.94
CA PRO A 88 4.49 9.98 1.88
C PRO A 88 5.12 11.38 1.72
N ALA A 89 4.65 12.40 2.44
CA ALA A 89 5.23 13.74 2.45
C ALA A 89 4.85 14.48 3.75
N PRO A 90 5.63 15.48 4.20
CA PRO A 90 5.27 16.28 5.37
C PRO A 90 3.98 17.06 5.11
N HIS A 91 2.98 16.85 5.96
CA HIS A 91 1.71 17.55 5.90
C HIS A 91 1.79 18.92 6.59
N ASP A 92 1.19 19.95 5.98
CA ASP A 92 1.09 21.30 6.57
C ASP A 92 -0.26 21.56 7.25
N ALA A 93 -1.24 20.67 7.06
CA ALA A 93 -2.51 20.65 7.75
C ALA A 93 -3.03 19.22 7.92
N CYS A 94 -3.66 18.96 9.06
CA CYS A 94 -4.31 17.70 9.39
C CYS A 94 -5.68 17.99 10.00
N TYR A 95 -6.73 17.76 9.23
CA TYR A 95 -8.12 17.98 9.63
C TYR A 95 -8.65 16.74 10.35
N LEU A 96 -8.87 16.88 11.67
CA LEU A 96 -9.38 15.84 12.54
C LEU A 96 -10.89 16.00 12.72
N PRO A 97 -11.71 14.95 12.57
CA PRO A 97 -13.11 15.01 12.93
C PRO A 97 -13.29 15.37 14.41
N ARG A 98 -14.18 16.33 14.69
CA ARG A 98 -14.50 16.81 16.04
C ARG A 98 -15.98 16.66 16.39
N THR A 99 -16.85 16.89 15.42
CA THR A 99 -18.29 16.80 15.61
C THR A 99 -18.92 16.06 14.45
N VAL A 100 -19.83 15.14 14.75
CA VAL A 100 -20.77 14.56 13.78
C VAL A 100 -22.18 14.91 14.26
N HIS A 101 -22.87 15.76 13.52
CA HIS A 101 -24.24 16.16 13.81
C HIS A 101 -25.22 15.38 12.93
N ILE A 102 -26.28 14.80 13.50
CA ILE A 102 -27.26 14.02 12.75
C ILE A 102 -28.40 14.94 12.29
N THR A 103 -28.40 15.27 10.99
CA THR A 103 -29.39 16.17 10.38
C THR A 103 -30.60 15.43 9.82
N GLY A 104 -30.46 14.13 9.54
CA GLY A 104 -31.36 13.41 8.64
C GLY A 104 -31.10 13.78 7.18
N ASP A 105 -31.78 13.10 6.26
CA ASP A 105 -31.65 13.32 4.82
C ASP A 105 -32.39 14.60 4.41
N ILE A 106 -31.66 15.71 4.44
CA ILE A 106 -32.16 17.06 4.13
C ILE A 106 -31.52 17.65 2.85
N ASP A 107 -30.68 16.88 2.17
CA ASP A 107 -29.85 17.29 1.03
C ASP A 107 -29.13 18.63 1.29
N ILE A 108 -28.09 18.59 2.14
CA ILE A 108 -27.28 19.76 2.48
C ILE A 108 -26.52 20.25 1.24
N HIS A 109 -27.05 21.28 0.60
CA HIS A 109 -26.56 21.70 -0.73
C HIS A 109 -25.34 22.61 -0.69
N GLU A 110 -25.35 23.55 0.24
CA GLU A 110 -24.33 24.58 0.38
C GLU A 110 -24.26 24.95 1.85
N LEU A 111 -23.06 25.21 2.34
CA LEU A 111 -22.83 25.68 3.70
C LEU A 111 -21.92 26.90 3.68
N ALA A 112 -21.99 27.71 4.73
CA ALA A 112 -21.05 28.78 4.96
C ALA A 112 -21.00 29.12 6.46
N TYR A 113 -19.81 29.50 6.93
CA TYR A 113 -19.62 29.99 8.28
C TYR A 113 -19.83 31.49 8.33
N THR A 114 -20.46 31.95 9.42
CA THR A 114 -20.41 33.35 9.85
C THR A 114 -19.00 33.70 10.35
N GLU A 115 -18.74 35.00 10.54
CA GLU A 115 -17.44 35.47 11.08
C GLU A 115 -17.15 34.93 12.49
N ASP A 116 -18.20 34.71 13.27
CA ASP A 116 -18.13 34.14 14.63
C ASP A 116 -18.09 32.59 14.63
N GLY A 117 -18.14 31.96 13.44
CA GLY A 117 -18.03 30.51 13.28
C GLY A 117 -19.33 29.72 13.46
N GLU A 118 -20.50 30.38 13.48
CA GLU A 118 -21.79 29.69 13.36
C GLU A 118 -21.98 29.20 11.92
N LEU A 119 -22.33 27.91 11.76
CA LEU A 119 -22.52 27.28 10.47
C LEU A 119 -23.97 27.39 9.99
N TRP A 120 -24.15 27.98 8.81
CA TRP A 120 -25.42 28.04 8.10
C TRP A 120 -25.42 27.08 6.92
N LEU A 121 -26.56 26.43 6.70
CA LEU A 121 -26.73 25.44 5.65
C LEU A 121 -28.02 25.63 4.86
N VAL A 122 -27.94 25.32 3.57
CA VAL A 122 -29.08 25.16 2.68
C VAL A 122 -29.67 23.77 2.88
N ASN A 123 -30.89 23.72 3.41
CA ASN A 123 -31.71 22.52 3.45
C ASN A 123 -32.61 22.51 2.21
N THR A 124 -32.18 21.78 1.17
CA THR A 124 -32.90 21.74 -0.11
C THR A 124 -34.28 21.13 0.05
N ARG A 125 -34.41 20.02 0.81
CA ARG A 125 -35.68 19.31 0.93
C ARG A 125 -36.76 20.14 1.61
N MET A 126 -36.39 20.92 2.64
CA MET A 126 -37.28 21.88 3.31
C MET A 126 -37.30 23.27 2.69
N SER A 127 -36.52 23.49 1.62
CA SER A 127 -36.45 24.77 0.89
C SER A 127 -36.18 25.97 1.81
N CYS A 128 -35.19 25.82 2.70
CA CYS A 128 -34.88 26.83 3.72
C CYS A 128 -33.39 26.92 4.04
N LEU A 129 -32.99 28.04 4.66
CA LEU A 129 -31.72 28.17 5.37
C LEU A 129 -31.93 27.79 6.83
N CYS A 130 -30.97 27.07 7.39
CA CYS A 130 -31.02 26.62 8.77
C CYS A 130 -29.62 26.60 9.42
N THR A 131 -29.61 26.48 10.74
CA THR A 131 -28.42 26.36 11.60
C THR A 131 -28.48 25.07 12.41
N LEU A 132 -27.35 24.65 12.97
CA LEU A 132 -27.28 23.50 13.87
C LEU A 132 -27.74 23.86 15.28
N ASP A 133 -28.21 22.86 16.02
CA ASP A 133 -28.61 22.98 17.43
C ASP A 133 -28.43 21.63 18.14
N PRO A 134 -27.92 21.56 19.38
CA PRO A 134 -27.72 20.29 20.08
C PRO A 134 -29.00 19.48 20.34
N ALA A 135 -30.17 20.12 20.42
CA ALA A 135 -31.45 19.48 20.72
C ALA A 135 -32.28 19.14 19.47
N TYR A 136 -31.97 19.73 18.32
CA TYR A 136 -32.73 19.57 17.08
C TYR A 136 -31.84 19.14 15.92
N SER A 137 -32.37 18.38 14.96
CA SER A 137 -31.61 18.00 13.77
C SER A 137 -31.10 19.25 13.01
N VAL A 138 -31.96 20.26 12.88
CA VAL A 138 -31.63 21.61 12.36
C VAL A 138 -32.66 22.62 12.89
N VAL A 139 -32.33 23.91 12.88
CA VAL A 139 -33.26 25.00 13.18
C VAL A 139 -33.43 25.91 11.96
N PRO A 140 -34.60 25.90 11.29
CA PRO A 140 -34.88 26.83 10.20
C PRO A 140 -34.78 28.29 10.64
N ARG A 141 -34.03 29.09 9.88
CA ARG A 141 -33.83 30.53 10.15
C ARG A 141 -34.47 31.42 9.10
N TRP A 142 -34.53 30.95 7.85
CA TRP A 142 -35.09 31.71 6.75
C TRP A 142 -35.63 30.76 5.68
N ARG A 143 -36.65 31.18 4.94
CA ARG A 143 -37.14 30.49 3.74
C ARG A 143 -37.61 31.52 2.72
N PRO A 144 -37.62 31.21 1.41
CA PRO A 144 -38.19 32.10 0.41
C PRO A 144 -39.63 32.49 0.77
N PRO A 145 -40.06 33.76 0.62
CA PRO A 145 -41.39 34.20 1.05
C PRO A 145 -42.57 33.47 0.39
N PHE A 146 -42.33 32.85 -0.77
CA PHE A 146 -43.34 32.06 -1.48
C PHE A 146 -43.47 30.62 -0.97
N VAL A 147 -42.52 30.13 -0.15
CA VAL A 147 -42.58 28.79 0.46
C VAL A 147 -43.39 28.86 1.75
N ARG A 148 -44.55 28.19 1.79
CA ARG A 148 -45.53 28.39 2.89
C ARG A 148 -45.43 27.36 4.02
N ALA A 149 -44.88 26.18 3.75
CA ALA A 149 -44.74 25.11 4.72
C ALA A 149 -43.35 24.48 4.66
N TYR A 150 -42.88 23.94 5.79
CA TYR A 150 -41.73 23.04 5.82
C TYR A 150 -42.22 21.61 5.60
N ASP A 151 -41.67 20.94 4.61
CA ASP A 151 -41.83 19.51 4.37
C ASP A 151 -40.56 18.98 3.68
N LEU A 152 -40.50 17.69 3.35
CA LEU A 152 -39.30 17.08 2.75
C LEU A 152 -39.43 16.92 1.22
N THR A 153 -40.30 17.70 0.57
CA THR A 153 -40.70 17.47 -0.82
C THR A 153 -39.96 18.32 -1.85
N ASP A 154 -38.96 19.10 -1.43
CA ASP A 154 -38.11 19.91 -2.30
C ASP A 154 -38.94 20.79 -3.26
N ARG A 155 -39.56 21.83 -2.69
CA ARG A 155 -40.53 22.66 -3.41
C ARG A 155 -39.88 23.51 -4.50
N CYS A 156 -38.82 24.25 -4.15
CA CYS A 156 -38.17 25.19 -5.07
C CYS A 156 -36.73 24.84 -5.46
N HIS A 157 -36.16 23.79 -4.85
CA HIS A 157 -34.75 23.45 -4.94
C HIS A 157 -33.83 24.63 -4.61
N LEU A 158 -33.97 25.13 -3.37
CA LEU A 158 -33.00 26.04 -2.80
C LEU A 158 -31.65 25.31 -2.75
N ASN A 159 -30.64 25.86 -3.41
CA ASN A 159 -29.41 25.12 -3.71
C ASN A 159 -28.11 25.91 -3.53
N GLY A 160 -28.17 27.22 -3.34
CA GLY A 160 -26.98 28.03 -3.20
C GLY A 160 -27.14 29.12 -2.15
N LEU A 161 -26.02 29.48 -1.54
CA LEU A 161 -25.92 30.44 -0.46
C LEU A 161 -24.64 31.26 -0.62
N ALA A 162 -24.78 32.58 -0.62
CA ALA A 162 -23.71 33.55 -0.64
C ALA A 162 -23.75 34.39 0.62
N PHE A 163 -22.59 34.56 1.23
CA PHE A 163 -22.41 35.44 2.37
C PHE A 163 -21.91 36.80 1.91
N LYS A 164 -22.34 37.87 2.59
CA LYS A 164 -21.80 39.21 2.42
C LYS A 164 -21.64 39.81 3.82
N ASN A 165 -20.46 40.34 4.11
CA ASN A 165 -20.12 40.91 5.43
C ASN A 165 -20.41 39.91 6.57
N GLY A 166 -19.98 38.65 6.41
CA GLY A 166 -20.09 37.61 7.45
C GLY A 166 -21.49 37.02 7.66
N ALA A 167 -22.50 37.40 6.88
CA ALA A 167 -23.88 36.94 7.05
C ALA A 167 -24.51 36.40 5.75
N PRO A 168 -25.51 35.49 5.84
CA PRO A 168 -26.33 35.07 4.70
C PRO A 168 -26.94 36.26 3.96
N ALA A 169 -26.67 36.39 2.65
CA ALA A 169 -27.07 37.56 1.88
C ALA A 169 -27.81 37.21 0.60
N PHE A 170 -27.38 36.19 -0.13
CA PHE A 170 -28.01 35.81 -1.39
C PHE A 170 -28.19 34.31 -1.51
N VAL A 171 -29.24 33.89 -2.19
CA VAL A 171 -29.51 32.47 -2.47
C VAL A 171 -29.92 32.25 -3.91
N THR A 172 -29.70 31.03 -4.39
CA THR A 172 -30.24 30.55 -5.68
C THR A 172 -31.28 29.47 -5.45
N ALA A 173 -32.26 29.40 -6.35
CA ALA A 173 -33.23 28.31 -6.41
C ALA A 173 -33.57 27.99 -7.87
N LEU A 174 -34.02 26.76 -8.14
CA LEU A 174 -34.36 26.32 -9.50
C LEU A 174 -35.77 26.70 -9.96
N GLY A 175 -36.63 27.18 -9.06
CA GLY A 175 -37.98 27.59 -9.41
C GLY A 175 -38.67 28.47 -8.37
N LYS A 176 -39.48 29.43 -8.82
CA LYS A 176 -40.43 30.14 -7.95
C LYS A 176 -41.70 29.32 -7.77
N THR A 177 -41.66 28.32 -6.90
CA THR A 177 -42.78 27.40 -6.67
C THR A 177 -42.88 26.96 -5.20
N ASP A 178 -44.10 26.66 -4.79
CA ASP A 178 -44.45 26.12 -3.47
C ASP A 178 -45.13 24.74 -3.59
N THR A 179 -44.94 24.06 -4.72
CA THR A 179 -45.45 22.71 -4.98
C THR A 179 -44.31 21.71 -4.85
N ALA A 180 -44.57 20.55 -4.25
CA ALA A 180 -43.64 19.44 -4.17
C ALA A 180 -42.96 19.19 -5.54
N ALA A 181 -41.62 19.22 -5.57
CA ALA A 181 -40.82 19.03 -6.77
C ALA A 181 -41.14 19.98 -7.96
N GLY A 182 -41.87 21.09 -7.74
CA GLY A 182 -42.46 21.89 -8.81
C GLY A 182 -41.45 22.60 -9.72
N TRP A 183 -40.21 22.77 -9.27
CA TRP A 183 -39.11 23.35 -10.04
C TRP A 183 -38.73 22.50 -11.26
N ARG A 184 -38.97 21.17 -11.23
CA ARG A 184 -38.54 20.24 -12.30
C ARG A 184 -39.14 20.57 -13.66
N ALA A 185 -40.36 21.10 -13.71
CA ALA A 185 -41.06 21.42 -14.95
C ALA A 185 -40.40 22.55 -15.73
N ASN A 186 -39.79 23.52 -15.03
CA ASN A 186 -39.23 24.74 -15.63
C ASN A 186 -37.72 24.87 -15.41
N LYS A 187 -37.00 23.79 -15.04
CA LYS A 187 -35.57 23.81 -14.68
C LYS A 187 -34.63 24.54 -15.67
N ALA A 188 -34.97 24.57 -16.97
CA ALA A 188 -34.16 25.21 -18.00
C ALA A 188 -34.19 26.76 -17.95
N SER A 189 -35.23 27.36 -17.36
CA SER A 189 -35.41 28.83 -17.34
C SER A 189 -36.17 29.35 -16.10
N GLY A 190 -36.51 28.48 -15.15
CA GLY A 190 -37.30 28.80 -13.97
C GLY A 190 -36.46 29.28 -12.79
N GLY A 191 -35.13 29.19 -12.90
CA GLY A 191 -34.21 29.53 -11.84
C GLY A 191 -34.24 31.01 -11.49
N LEU A 192 -33.85 31.31 -10.25
CA LEU A 192 -33.83 32.64 -9.69
C LEU A 192 -32.67 32.85 -8.74
N LEU A 193 -32.34 34.12 -8.52
CA LEU A 193 -31.44 34.58 -7.47
C LEU A 193 -32.20 35.58 -6.58
N MET A 194 -32.07 35.44 -5.26
CA MET A 194 -32.84 36.20 -4.27
C MET A 194 -31.94 36.82 -3.20
N ASP A 195 -32.31 38.00 -2.74
CA ASP A 195 -31.76 38.66 -1.55
C ASP A 195 -32.43 38.12 -0.28
N VAL A 196 -31.63 37.65 0.68
CA VAL A 196 -32.12 37.04 1.92
C VAL A 196 -32.73 38.09 2.84
N SER A 197 -32.24 39.34 2.81
CA SER A 197 -32.60 40.37 3.78
C SER A 197 -34.05 40.84 3.66
N ASP A 198 -34.57 40.95 2.44
CA ASP A 198 -35.93 41.40 2.13
C ASP A 198 -36.75 40.37 1.34
N GLY A 199 -36.15 39.24 0.95
CA GLY A 199 -36.79 38.20 0.14
C GLY A 199 -37.03 38.59 -1.32
N ARG A 200 -36.43 39.69 -1.78
CA ARG A 200 -36.60 40.20 -3.15
C ARG A 200 -35.88 39.31 -4.15
N ILE A 201 -36.58 38.93 -5.20
CA ILE A 201 -35.99 38.23 -6.34
C ILE A 201 -35.20 39.26 -7.18
N ILE A 202 -33.88 39.07 -7.25
CA ILE A 202 -32.96 39.94 -7.98
C ILE A 202 -33.03 39.65 -9.49
N CYS A 203 -33.07 38.37 -9.85
CA CYS A 203 -33.10 37.92 -11.25
C CYS A 203 -33.88 36.61 -11.37
N THR A 204 -34.52 36.41 -12.52
CA THR A 204 -35.25 35.18 -12.90
C THR A 204 -34.85 34.79 -14.32
N GLY A 205 -35.36 33.66 -14.84
CA GLY A 205 -35.00 33.22 -16.18
C GLY A 205 -33.68 32.45 -16.21
N LEU A 206 -33.13 32.09 -15.05
CA LEU A 206 -31.80 31.49 -14.96
C LEU A 206 -31.87 30.00 -15.26
N SER A 207 -30.90 29.49 -16.00
CA SER A 207 -30.81 28.06 -16.30
C SER A 207 -30.04 27.31 -15.21
N MET A 208 -30.79 26.67 -14.32
CA MET A 208 -30.26 25.96 -13.15
C MET A 208 -29.14 26.72 -12.40
N PRO A 209 -29.42 27.89 -11.81
CA PRO A 209 -28.40 28.71 -11.14
C PRO A 209 -27.85 28.00 -9.89
N HIS A 210 -26.56 28.17 -9.61
CA HIS A 210 -25.88 27.48 -8.50
C HIS A 210 -24.74 28.31 -7.90
N SER A 211 -24.32 27.96 -6.68
CA SER A 211 -23.16 28.48 -5.93
C SER A 211 -22.95 29.99 -6.10
N PRO A 212 -23.90 30.83 -5.65
CA PRO A 212 -23.67 32.26 -5.61
C PRO A 212 -22.51 32.55 -4.63
N ARG A 213 -21.68 33.55 -4.96
CA ARG A 213 -20.60 34.04 -4.09
C ARG A 213 -20.53 35.57 -4.16
N TRP A 214 -20.43 36.23 -3.01
CA TRP A 214 -20.02 37.63 -2.99
C TRP A 214 -18.49 37.67 -2.95
N TYR A 215 -17.86 38.17 -4.00
CA TYR A 215 -16.40 38.18 -4.12
C TYR A 215 -15.95 39.42 -4.88
N GLN A 216 -14.96 40.16 -4.33
CA GLN A 216 -14.47 41.43 -4.89
C GLN A 216 -15.60 42.39 -5.29
N ASP A 217 -16.49 42.66 -4.34
CA ASP A 217 -17.65 43.57 -4.47
C ASP A 217 -18.64 43.25 -5.61
N LYS A 218 -18.62 42.01 -6.10
CA LYS A 218 -19.54 41.51 -7.11
C LYS A 218 -20.27 40.27 -6.61
N LEU A 219 -21.51 40.10 -7.08
CA LEU A 219 -22.26 38.86 -6.87
C LEU A 219 -22.06 37.95 -8.07
N TRP A 220 -21.27 36.90 -7.86
CA TRP A 220 -20.99 35.84 -8.81
C TRP A 220 -21.99 34.70 -8.63
N TYR A 221 -22.25 33.96 -9.69
CA TYR A 221 -22.99 32.71 -9.65
C TYR A 221 -22.67 31.86 -10.88
N LEU A 222 -23.01 30.58 -10.80
CA LEU A 222 -22.92 29.65 -11.91
C LEU A 222 -24.28 29.54 -12.60
N GLU A 223 -24.31 29.66 -13.91
CA GLU A 223 -25.49 29.32 -14.73
C GLU A 223 -25.29 27.92 -15.30
N SER A 224 -25.54 26.91 -14.45
CA SER A 224 -25.12 25.53 -14.67
C SER A 224 -25.73 24.89 -15.90
N GLY A 225 -26.98 25.22 -16.23
CA GLY A 225 -27.65 24.73 -17.44
C GLY A 225 -27.04 25.26 -18.74
N ALA A 226 -26.22 26.31 -18.68
CA ALA A 226 -25.51 26.92 -19.81
C ALA A 226 -23.98 26.74 -19.74
N GLY A 227 -23.43 26.17 -18.67
CA GLY A 227 -21.98 26.01 -18.49
C GLY A 227 -21.25 27.35 -18.38
N GLN A 228 -21.82 28.32 -17.64
CA GLN A 228 -21.29 29.69 -17.57
C GLN A 228 -20.92 30.12 -16.15
N LEU A 229 -19.85 30.93 -16.04
CA LEU A 229 -19.58 31.78 -14.90
C LEU A 229 -20.15 33.17 -15.17
N CYS A 230 -20.97 33.66 -14.26
CA CYS A 230 -21.70 34.92 -14.43
C CYS A 230 -21.56 35.84 -13.22
N THR A 231 -21.76 37.13 -13.45
CA THR A 231 -22.06 38.11 -12.40
C THR A 231 -23.47 38.65 -12.57
N VAL A 232 -24.06 39.12 -11.48
CA VAL A 232 -25.32 39.86 -11.49
C VAL A 232 -25.20 41.10 -10.61
N ASN A 233 -25.72 42.23 -11.09
CA ASN A 233 -25.83 43.42 -10.26
C ASN A 233 -27.04 43.28 -9.31
N PRO A 234 -26.86 43.25 -7.97
CA PRO A 234 -27.98 43.04 -7.03
C PRO A 234 -29.04 44.16 -7.01
N ARG A 235 -28.71 45.33 -7.55
CA ARG A 235 -29.64 46.47 -7.61
C ARG A 235 -30.49 46.43 -8.88
N THR A 236 -29.88 46.15 -10.03
CA THR A 236 -30.55 46.22 -11.33
C THR A 236 -30.99 44.87 -11.88
N GLY A 237 -30.47 43.76 -11.34
CA GLY A 237 -30.68 42.41 -11.88
C GLY A 237 -29.94 42.14 -13.20
N THR A 238 -29.11 43.09 -13.67
CA THR A 238 -28.36 42.98 -14.92
C THR A 238 -27.32 41.88 -14.81
N ARG A 239 -27.33 40.97 -15.79
CA ARG A 239 -26.49 39.76 -15.85
C ARG A 239 -25.31 40.00 -16.79
N THR A 240 -24.14 39.50 -16.44
CA THR A 240 -22.96 39.54 -17.33
C THR A 240 -22.29 38.17 -17.31
N VAL A 241 -22.15 37.57 -18.49
CA VAL A 241 -21.39 36.33 -18.68
C VAL A 241 -19.91 36.67 -18.72
N ILE A 242 -19.13 35.99 -17.90
CA ILE A 242 -17.68 36.21 -17.78
C ILE A 242 -16.91 35.13 -18.53
N ALA A 243 -17.32 33.86 -18.38
CA ALA A 243 -16.65 32.74 -19.05
C ALA A 243 -17.63 31.61 -19.36
N HIS A 244 -17.24 30.79 -20.36
CA HIS A 244 -17.87 29.52 -20.70
C HIS A 244 -16.92 28.37 -20.36
N VAL A 245 -17.45 27.30 -19.78
CA VAL A 245 -16.70 26.10 -19.40
C VAL A 245 -17.40 24.82 -19.92
N PRO A 246 -16.65 23.76 -20.28
CA PRO A 246 -17.16 22.62 -21.04
C PRO A 246 -17.87 21.57 -20.17
N GLY A 247 -18.88 21.98 -19.40
CA GLY A 247 -19.60 21.06 -18.52
C GLY A 247 -20.68 21.72 -17.68
N PHE A 248 -21.44 20.89 -16.94
CA PHE A 248 -22.45 21.40 -16.02
C PHE A 248 -21.78 21.86 -14.73
N THR A 249 -21.83 23.15 -14.46
CA THR A 249 -21.07 23.76 -13.38
C THR A 249 -21.72 23.52 -12.02
N ARG A 250 -20.93 23.15 -11.01
CA ARG A 250 -21.34 22.93 -9.62
C ARG A 250 -20.16 23.23 -8.69
N GLY A 251 -20.41 23.99 -7.63
CA GLY A 251 -19.35 24.47 -6.74
C GLY A 251 -18.54 25.60 -7.37
N LEU A 252 -18.36 26.67 -6.60
CA LEU A 252 -17.60 27.85 -6.98
C LEU A 252 -16.85 28.37 -5.75
N ASP A 253 -15.56 28.59 -5.92
CA ASP A 253 -14.74 29.28 -4.91
C ASP A 253 -13.62 30.08 -5.57
N PHE A 254 -12.99 30.99 -4.83
CA PHE A 254 -12.04 31.96 -5.37
C PHE A 254 -10.76 32.08 -4.56
N VAL A 255 -9.63 32.25 -5.27
CA VAL A 255 -8.36 32.72 -4.69
C VAL A 255 -7.73 33.76 -5.61
N GLY A 256 -7.51 34.97 -5.09
CA GLY A 256 -7.00 36.09 -5.88
C GLY A 256 -7.89 36.41 -7.08
N ARG A 257 -7.35 36.27 -8.30
CA ARG A 257 -8.09 36.48 -9.56
C ARG A 257 -8.65 35.18 -10.16
N TYR A 258 -8.51 34.06 -9.47
CA TYR A 258 -8.84 32.74 -10.02
C TYR A 258 -10.12 32.19 -9.41
N ALA A 259 -11.09 31.85 -10.26
CA ALA A 259 -12.31 31.13 -9.92
C ALA A 259 -12.11 29.64 -10.16
N PHE A 260 -12.31 28.82 -9.13
CA PHE A 260 -12.31 27.36 -9.20
C PHE A 260 -13.75 26.88 -9.36
N ILE A 261 -14.02 26.18 -10.46
CA ILE A 261 -15.37 25.80 -10.87
C ILE A 261 -15.41 24.28 -11.05
N GLY A 262 -16.26 23.59 -10.29
CA GLY A 262 -16.48 22.16 -10.47
C GLY A 262 -17.38 21.90 -11.67
N LEU A 263 -17.09 20.85 -12.45
CA LEU A 263 -17.87 20.41 -13.60
C LEU A 263 -18.33 18.97 -13.40
N SER A 264 -19.57 18.69 -13.80
CA SER A 264 -20.15 17.34 -13.86
C SER A 264 -20.42 16.92 -15.29
N GLN A 265 -20.26 15.63 -15.56
CA GLN A 265 -20.68 15.00 -16.80
C GLN A 265 -22.20 14.82 -16.78
N VAL A 266 -22.90 15.54 -17.66
CA VAL A 266 -24.36 15.40 -17.78
C VAL A 266 -24.70 14.17 -18.60
N ARG A 267 -25.24 13.14 -17.96
CA ARG A 267 -25.96 12.06 -18.66
C ARG A 267 -27.36 12.55 -19.02
N GLU A 268 -27.86 12.20 -20.21
CA GLU A 268 -29.26 12.42 -20.59
C GLU A 268 -30.18 11.53 -19.74
N THR A 269 -30.49 11.99 -18.53
CA THR A 269 -31.55 11.43 -17.67
C THR A 269 -32.74 12.38 -17.68
N ALA A 270 -33.90 11.92 -17.17
CA ALA A 270 -35.12 12.72 -17.09
C ALA A 270 -34.94 14.07 -16.36
N VAL A 271 -33.92 14.21 -15.50
CA VAL A 271 -33.64 15.44 -14.75
C VAL A 271 -32.87 16.47 -15.59
N PHE A 272 -32.02 16.08 -16.55
CA PHE A 272 -31.16 17.02 -17.29
C PHE A 272 -31.53 17.21 -18.77
N SER A 273 -32.60 16.56 -19.25
CA SER A 273 -33.13 16.76 -20.60
C SER A 273 -33.59 18.21 -20.82
N GLY A 274 -33.26 18.81 -21.97
CA GLY A 274 -33.75 20.12 -22.41
C GLY A 274 -32.97 21.33 -21.91
N LEU A 275 -31.72 21.15 -21.44
CA LEU A 275 -30.86 22.25 -21.00
C LEU A 275 -30.08 22.85 -22.18
N PRO A 276 -29.79 24.18 -22.18
CA PRO A 276 -29.00 24.82 -23.24
C PRO A 276 -27.67 24.12 -23.54
N LEU A 277 -26.95 23.69 -22.51
CA LEU A 277 -25.69 22.94 -22.63
C LEU A 277 -25.85 21.60 -23.36
N THR A 278 -27.03 20.98 -23.30
CA THR A 278 -27.27 19.69 -23.96
C THR A 278 -27.44 19.81 -25.47
N ALA A 279 -27.78 21.00 -25.97
CA ALA A 279 -27.98 21.27 -27.39
C ALA A 279 -26.67 21.57 -28.15
N GLN A 280 -25.55 21.79 -27.45
CA GLN A 280 -24.26 22.07 -28.08
C GLN A 280 -23.46 20.77 -28.29
N PRO A 281 -22.92 20.52 -29.51
CA PRO A 281 -22.05 19.38 -29.76
C PRO A 281 -20.68 19.60 -29.10
N GLY A 282 -20.24 18.66 -28.25
CA GLY A 282 -18.95 18.72 -27.56
C GLY A 282 -18.81 17.67 -26.47
N GLU A 283 -17.57 17.33 -26.12
CA GLU A 283 -17.26 16.44 -25.00
C GLU A 283 -17.53 17.17 -23.67
N ARG A 284 -18.19 16.49 -22.73
CA ARG A 284 -18.52 17.04 -21.41
C ARG A 284 -17.66 16.39 -20.37
N HIS A 285 -16.93 17.21 -19.62
CA HIS A 285 -15.96 16.71 -18.66
C HIS A 285 -16.48 16.79 -17.22
N CYS A 286 -15.99 15.88 -16.38
CA CYS A 286 -16.11 15.94 -14.93
C CYS A 286 -14.77 16.38 -14.34
N GLY A 287 -14.72 17.36 -13.44
CA GLY A 287 -13.45 17.88 -12.92
C GLY A 287 -13.51 19.28 -12.35
N VAL A 288 -12.38 19.99 -12.31
CA VAL A 288 -12.27 21.37 -11.83
C VAL A 288 -11.59 22.24 -12.88
N TRP A 289 -12.23 23.35 -13.24
CA TRP A 289 -11.74 24.36 -14.17
C TRP A 289 -11.37 25.62 -13.42
N VAL A 290 -10.24 26.22 -13.78
CA VAL A 290 -9.77 27.48 -13.21
C VAL A 290 -9.89 28.58 -14.23
N VAL A 291 -10.71 29.59 -13.93
CA VAL A 291 -10.96 30.75 -14.78
C VAL A 291 -10.34 31.99 -14.16
N ASP A 292 -9.60 32.73 -14.98
CA ASP A 292 -9.12 34.06 -14.66
C ASP A 292 -10.27 35.07 -14.81
N ILE A 293 -10.69 35.67 -13.70
CA ILE A 293 -11.92 36.48 -13.64
C ILE A 293 -11.79 37.84 -14.31
N ASP A 294 -10.58 38.30 -14.58
CA ASP A 294 -10.34 39.61 -15.21
C ASP A 294 -10.58 39.56 -16.73
N ASN A 295 -10.32 38.41 -17.36
CA ASN A 295 -10.41 38.24 -18.81
C ASN A 295 -11.32 37.09 -19.27
N GLY A 296 -11.81 36.26 -18.33
CA GLY A 296 -12.70 35.13 -18.62
C GLY A 296 -12.03 33.90 -19.21
N GLN A 297 -10.70 33.84 -19.27
CA GLN A 297 -9.97 32.71 -19.85
C GLN A 297 -9.82 31.55 -18.86
N THR A 298 -9.96 30.32 -19.35
CA THR A 298 -9.56 29.13 -18.60
C THR A 298 -8.03 29.01 -18.61
N VAL A 299 -7.41 28.99 -17.43
CA VAL A 299 -5.94 28.96 -17.27
C VAL A 299 -5.40 27.59 -16.84
N ALA A 300 -6.24 26.75 -16.24
CA ALA A 300 -5.90 25.40 -15.83
C ALA A 300 -7.14 24.52 -15.68
N CYS A 301 -6.98 23.20 -15.79
CA CYS A 301 -8.03 22.26 -15.39
C CYS A 301 -7.48 20.90 -14.94
N VAL A 302 -8.32 20.17 -14.22
CA VAL A 302 -8.20 18.75 -13.93
C VAL A 302 -9.50 18.06 -14.33
N VAL A 303 -9.39 16.90 -14.96
CA VAL A 303 -10.47 16.05 -15.45
C VAL A 303 -10.43 14.74 -14.69
N PHE A 304 -11.51 14.37 -14.01
CA PHE A 304 -11.65 13.06 -13.39
C PHE A 304 -12.01 12.02 -14.44
N THR A 305 -11.40 10.84 -14.34
CA THR A 305 -11.64 9.68 -15.20
C THR A 305 -12.06 8.47 -14.36
N GLY A 306 -12.71 7.49 -14.98
CA GLY A 306 -13.27 6.33 -14.29
C GLY A 306 -14.66 6.58 -13.71
N SER A 307 -14.85 6.34 -12.41
CA SER A 307 -16.16 6.34 -11.74
C SER A 307 -16.62 7.70 -11.20
N VAL A 308 -15.75 8.72 -11.12
CA VAL A 308 -16.16 10.08 -10.73
C VAL A 308 -16.69 10.81 -11.95
N GLN A 309 -18.01 10.95 -12.02
CA GLN A 309 -18.71 11.59 -13.14
C GLN A 309 -19.48 12.84 -12.74
N GLU A 310 -19.66 13.08 -11.44
CA GLU A 310 -20.36 14.24 -10.92
C GLU A 310 -19.60 14.87 -9.74
N VAL A 311 -19.33 16.16 -9.87
CA VAL A 311 -18.84 17.05 -8.81
C VAL A 311 -20.04 17.74 -8.16
N PHE A 312 -20.07 17.78 -6.83
CA PHE A 312 -21.14 18.44 -6.09
C PHE A 312 -20.75 19.84 -5.61
N ALA A 313 -19.60 19.96 -4.93
CA ALA A 313 -19.08 21.23 -4.46
C ALA A 313 -17.55 21.31 -4.63
N VAL A 314 -17.05 22.55 -4.63
CA VAL A 314 -15.62 22.89 -4.68
C VAL A 314 -15.34 23.88 -3.57
N GLN A 315 -14.28 23.63 -2.80
CA GLN A 315 -13.80 24.49 -1.72
C GLN A 315 -12.28 24.59 -1.80
N VAL A 316 -11.73 25.79 -1.80
CA VAL A 316 -10.30 26.01 -1.71
C VAL A 316 -9.89 26.14 -0.24
N VAL A 317 -8.77 25.54 0.13
CA VAL A 317 -8.19 25.61 1.48
C VAL A 317 -6.76 26.15 1.44
N PRO A 318 -6.34 26.97 2.42
CA PRO A 318 -5.06 27.70 2.40
C PRO A 318 -3.88 26.82 2.87
N HIS A 319 -3.80 25.59 2.37
CA HIS A 319 -2.75 24.62 2.71
C HIS A 319 -2.27 23.92 1.45
N ARG A 320 -0.97 23.66 1.36
CA ARG A 320 -0.32 23.01 0.21
C ARG A 320 -0.50 21.50 0.21
N PHE A 321 -0.49 20.88 1.39
CA PHE A 321 -0.57 19.42 1.53
C PHE A 321 -1.46 18.97 2.70
N PRO A 322 -2.75 19.38 2.73
CA PRO A 322 -3.66 19.03 3.80
C PRO A 322 -4.04 17.55 3.73
N VAL A 323 -4.29 16.93 4.89
CA VAL A 323 -4.89 15.59 5.02
C VAL A 323 -6.14 15.64 5.88
N LEU A 324 -7.06 14.71 5.63
CA LEU A 324 -8.27 14.51 6.42
C LEU A 324 -8.20 13.15 7.08
N LEU A 325 -8.29 13.09 8.42
CA LEU A 325 -8.34 11.80 9.12
C LEU A 325 -9.75 11.21 9.09
N ASP A 326 -9.84 9.88 9.02
CA ASP A 326 -11.10 9.16 9.17
C ASP A 326 -11.41 8.91 10.66
N MET A 327 -12.67 8.60 10.99
CA MET A 327 -13.16 8.40 12.36
C MET A 327 -12.45 7.27 13.11
N ASP A 328 -11.93 6.28 12.38
CA ASP A 328 -11.25 5.11 12.94
C ASP A 328 -9.72 5.25 12.95
N ASP A 329 -9.18 6.42 12.56
CA ASP A 329 -7.74 6.65 12.50
C ASP A 329 -7.10 6.56 13.91
N PRO A 330 -6.05 5.74 14.10
CA PRO A 330 -5.38 5.59 15.40
C PRO A 330 -4.88 6.90 16.00
N LEU A 331 -4.51 7.89 15.17
CA LEU A 331 -4.03 9.18 15.62
C LEU A 331 -5.11 9.96 16.38
N LEU A 332 -6.39 9.73 16.10
CA LEU A 332 -7.48 10.37 16.83
C LEU A 332 -7.50 9.98 18.31
N ARG A 333 -7.06 8.76 18.66
CA ARG A 333 -7.03 8.30 20.05
C ARG A 333 -6.02 9.06 20.90
N ASN A 334 -4.96 9.54 20.28
CA ASN A 334 -3.80 10.13 20.95
C ASN A 334 -3.58 11.61 20.60
N SER A 335 -4.53 12.24 19.89
CA SER A 335 -4.45 13.64 19.46
C SER A 335 -5.51 14.51 20.12
N TYR A 336 -5.08 15.27 21.13
CA TYR A 336 -5.95 16.15 21.89
C TYR A 336 -5.78 17.61 21.46
N SER A 337 -6.87 18.36 21.49
CA SER A 337 -6.86 19.82 21.43
C SER A 337 -7.43 20.32 22.75
N LEU A 338 -6.69 21.20 23.41
CA LEU A 338 -7.10 21.81 24.68
C LEU A 338 -7.13 23.32 24.48
N PRO A 339 -7.96 24.06 25.22
CA PRO A 339 -7.88 25.52 25.27
C PRO A 339 -6.49 25.98 25.73
N ASP A 340 -6.03 27.13 25.27
CA ASP A 340 -4.68 27.65 25.56
C ASP A 340 -4.37 27.71 27.07
N ALA A 341 -5.37 28.05 27.90
CA ALA A 341 -5.22 28.06 29.35
C ALA A 341 -4.92 26.66 29.94
N ALA A 342 -5.57 25.61 29.42
CA ALA A 342 -5.32 24.23 29.84
C ALA A 342 -4.00 23.70 29.26
N LEU A 343 -3.64 24.08 28.02
CA LEU A 343 -2.35 23.75 27.42
C LEU A 343 -1.18 24.29 28.25
N ALA A 344 -1.31 25.50 28.81
CA ALA A 344 -0.30 26.10 29.68
C ALA A 344 -0.06 25.31 30.98
N GLU A 345 -1.01 24.48 31.40
CA GLU A 345 -0.92 23.64 32.60
C GLU A 345 -0.54 22.18 32.29
N VAL A 346 -0.39 21.81 31.01
CA VAL A 346 0.06 20.46 30.63
C VAL A 346 1.48 20.25 31.14
N ALA A 347 1.66 19.23 31.97
CA ALA A 347 2.97 18.85 32.49
C ALA A 347 3.93 18.61 31.33
N ALA A 348 5.13 19.20 31.40
CA ALA A 348 6.18 18.88 30.46
C ALA A 348 6.46 17.38 30.52
N PRO A 349 6.62 16.70 29.38
CA PRO A 349 6.96 15.28 29.39
C PRO A 349 8.30 15.08 30.13
N GLU A 350 8.36 14.03 30.94
CA GLU A 350 9.56 13.69 31.71
C GLU A 350 10.77 13.61 30.77
N PRO A 351 11.88 14.33 31.04
CA PRO A 351 13.00 14.41 30.10
C PRO A 351 13.56 13.06 29.66
N LEU A 352 13.58 12.08 30.57
CA LEU A 352 14.02 10.71 30.27
C LEU A 352 13.06 9.99 29.30
N ALA A 353 11.75 10.20 29.42
CA ALA A 353 10.77 9.62 28.51
C ALA A 353 10.93 10.21 27.10
N VAL A 354 11.10 11.53 26.99
CA VAL A 354 11.37 12.21 25.70
C VAL A 354 12.65 11.67 25.07
N ALA A 355 13.72 11.52 25.85
CA ALA A 355 14.99 11.00 25.36
C ALA A 355 14.85 9.55 24.87
N PHE A 356 14.10 8.71 25.59
CA PHE A 356 13.85 7.32 25.21
C PHE A 356 13.03 7.23 23.92
N GLU A 357 11.96 8.02 23.79
CA GLU A 357 11.13 8.07 22.59
C GLU A 357 11.93 8.56 21.37
N ALA A 358 12.77 9.58 21.55
CA ALA A 358 13.64 10.08 20.48
C ALA A 358 14.65 9.03 20.01
N ALA A 359 15.27 8.29 20.95
CA ALA A 359 16.19 7.20 20.62
C ALA A 359 15.48 6.06 19.88
N THR A 360 14.28 5.69 20.33
CA THR A 360 13.43 4.66 19.71
C THR A 360 12.98 5.05 18.31
N TYR A 361 12.61 6.31 18.10
CA TYR A 361 12.30 6.84 16.79
C TYR A 361 13.48 6.73 15.82
N LYS A 362 14.69 7.13 16.24
CA LYS A 362 15.91 6.98 15.41
C LYS A 362 16.20 5.53 15.07
N HIS A 363 15.99 4.61 16.02
CA HIS A 363 16.16 3.17 15.80
C HIS A 363 15.21 2.66 14.70
N HIS A 364 13.92 2.99 14.77
CA HIS A 364 12.94 2.61 13.75
C HIS A 364 13.22 3.22 12.37
N GLN A 365 13.82 4.41 12.31
CA GLN A 365 14.24 5.06 11.06
C GLN A 365 15.54 4.51 10.46
N GLY A 366 16.12 3.45 11.04
CA GLY A 366 17.37 2.86 10.55
C GLY A 366 18.64 3.63 10.94
N GLN A 367 18.53 4.67 11.79
CA GLN A 367 19.67 5.46 12.26
C GLN A 367 20.31 4.80 13.49
N TRP A 368 20.79 3.57 13.32
CA TRP A 368 21.17 2.69 14.43
C TRP A 368 22.32 3.23 15.28
N GLU A 369 23.36 3.81 14.68
CA GLU A 369 24.48 4.42 15.40
C GLU A 369 24.01 5.55 16.32
N ALA A 370 23.12 6.41 15.81
CA ALA A 370 22.57 7.53 16.56
C ALA A 370 21.67 7.05 17.70
N ALA A 371 20.84 6.04 17.45
CA ALA A 371 20.00 5.43 18.47
C ALA A 371 20.84 4.79 19.60
N VAL A 372 21.88 4.03 19.24
CA VAL A 372 22.82 3.43 20.21
C VAL A 372 23.50 4.49 21.07
N ALA A 373 23.93 5.61 20.47
CA ALA A 373 24.52 6.73 21.21
C ALA A 373 23.52 7.33 22.21
N ASP A 374 22.28 7.55 21.79
CA ASP A 374 21.23 8.11 22.64
C ASP A 374 20.83 7.16 23.78
N TYR A 375 20.65 5.86 23.51
CA TYR A 375 20.36 4.89 24.57
C TYR A 375 21.49 4.81 25.60
N ARG A 376 22.74 4.87 25.17
CA ARG A 376 23.90 4.93 26.08
C ARG A 376 23.90 6.20 26.92
N ALA A 377 23.62 7.35 26.33
CA ALA A 377 23.51 8.61 27.06
C ALA A 377 22.36 8.58 28.08
N LEU A 378 21.23 7.98 27.72
CA LEU A 378 20.10 7.78 28.63
C LEU A 378 20.49 6.87 29.79
N LEU A 379 21.14 5.73 29.53
CA LEU A 379 21.59 4.79 30.56
C LEU A 379 22.71 5.34 31.44
N GLN A 380 23.47 6.35 30.99
CA GLN A 380 24.40 7.08 31.86
C GLN A 380 23.66 7.92 32.91
N GLN A 381 22.51 8.49 32.54
CA GLN A 381 21.67 9.29 33.44
C GLN A 381 20.79 8.41 34.33
N ALA A 382 20.27 7.31 33.78
CA ALA A 382 19.39 6.35 34.45
C ALA A 382 19.84 4.90 34.19
N PRO A 383 20.85 4.39 34.92
CA PRO A 383 21.41 3.04 34.71
C PRO A 383 20.40 1.89 34.83
N ASP A 384 19.35 2.08 35.61
CA ASP A 384 18.29 1.09 35.86
C ASP A 384 17.10 1.23 34.89
N HIS A 385 17.21 2.05 33.84
CA HIS A 385 16.15 2.19 32.83
C HIS A 385 16.11 0.98 31.88
N LEU A 386 15.48 -0.11 32.34
CA LEU A 386 15.46 -1.42 31.68
C LEU A 386 14.96 -1.39 30.21
N PRO A 387 13.91 -0.62 29.83
CA PRO A 387 13.48 -0.55 28.42
C PRO A 387 14.59 -0.03 27.50
N ALA A 388 15.25 1.06 27.86
CA ALA A 388 16.40 1.60 27.11
C ALA A 388 17.55 0.59 27.00
N ARG A 389 17.81 -0.23 28.03
CA ARG A 389 18.80 -1.30 27.97
C ARG A 389 18.41 -2.41 26.99
N PHE A 390 17.14 -2.82 27.00
CA PHE A 390 16.61 -3.77 26.03
C PHE A 390 16.78 -3.25 24.60
N HIS A 391 16.31 -2.02 24.33
CA HIS A 391 16.40 -1.43 22.99
C HIS A 391 17.84 -1.16 22.55
N LEU A 392 18.76 -0.84 23.47
CA LEU A 392 20.20 -0.81 23.17
C LEU A 392 20.70 -2.19 22.71
N GLY A 393 20.33 -3.26 23.42
CA GLY A 393 20.67 -4.63 23.03
C GLY A 393 20.14 -5.01 21.65
N VAL A 394 18.89 -4.64 21.33
CA VAL A 394 18.29 -4.87 20.00
C VAL A 394 18.98 -4.04 18.93
N ALA A 395 19.20 -2.74 19.14
CA ALA A 395 19.90 -1.89 18.17
C ALA A 395 21.34 -2.38 17.89
N LEU A 396 22.05 -2.88 18.92
CA LEU A 396 23.35 -3.52 18.74
C LEU A 396 23.26 -4.84 17.96
N THR A 397 22.15 -5.58 18.10
CA THR A 397 21.87 -6.80 17.32
C THR A 397 21.65 -6.45 15.85
N ASP A 398 20.88 -5.41 15.54
CA ASP A 398 20.65 -4.94 14.17
C ASP A 398 21.94 -4.43 13.51
N MET A 399 22.86 -3.85 14.29
CA MET A 399 24.20 -3.45 13.84
C MET A 399 25.22 -4.60 13.79
N GLU A 400 24.81 -5.85 14.04
CA GLU A 400 25.69 -7.02 14.09
C GLU A 400 26.83 -6.93 15.13
N ARG A 401 26.68 -6.09 16.16
CA ARG A 401 27.62 -5.94 17.29
C ARG A 401 27.32 -6.97 18.36
N TRP A 402 27.38 -8.25 17.97
CA TRP A 402 26.85 -9.39 18.72
C TRP A 402 27.33 -9.46 20.17
N GLN A 403 28.63 -9.27 20.41
CA GLN A 403 29.19 -9.41 21.76
C GLN A 403 28.74 -8.29 22.72
N GLU A 404 28.55 -7.07 22.19
CA GLU A 404 28.02 -5.95 22.98
C GLU A 404 26.53 -6.14 23.26
N ALA A 405 25.76 -6.58 22.26
CA ALA A 405 24.35 -6.93 22.43
C ALA A 405 24.15 -8.00 23.51
N ILE A 406 24.96 -9.07 23.49
CA ILE A 406 24.95 -10.13 24.50
C ILE A 406 25.15 -9.55 25.91
N SER A 407 26.13 -8.66 26.09
CA SER A 407 26.41 -8.05 27.39
C SER A 407 25.21 -7.26 27.93
N GLU A 408 24.57 -6.44 27.09
CA GLU A 408 23.43 -5.62 27.49
C GLU A 408 22.17 -6.45 27.77
N LEU A 409 21.89 -7.45 26.93
CA LEU A 409 20.76 -8.36 27.09
C LEU A 409 20.92 -9.25 28.33
N GLN A 410 22.13 -9.75 28.63
CA GLN A 410 22.39 -10.50 29.86
C GLN A 410 22.23 -9.61 31.11
N ALA A 411 22.69 -8.36 31.06
CA ALA A 411 22.51 -7.42 32.17
C ALA A 411 21.03 -7.12 32.44
N LEU A 412 20.22 -7.00 31.38
CA LEU A 412 18.76 -6.89 31.48
C LEU A 412 18.14 -8.15 32.10
N LEU A 413 18.48 -9.34 31.58
CA LEU A 413 17.93 -10.62 32.02
C LEU A 413 18.29 -10.97 33.48
N ALA A 414 19.41 -10.47 33.99
CA ALA A 414 19.74 -10.57 35.42
C ALA A 414 18.72 -9.84 36.33
N ARG A 415 18.01 -8.83 35.80
CA ARG A 415 16.96 -8.08 36.50
C ARG A 415 15.55 -8.55 36.13
N GLN A 416 15.36 -9.01 34.88
CA GLN A 416 14.09 -9.52 34.36
C GLN A 416 14.27 -10.92 33.74
N PRO A 417 14.37 -11.99 34.55
CA PRO A 417 14.63 -13.35 34.05
C PRO A 417 13.52 -13.97 33.20
N LEU A 418 12.33 -13.34 33.16
CA LEU A 418 11.17 -13.80 32.37
C LEU A 418 10.88 -12.89 31.17
N HIS A 419 11.86 -12.15 30.67
CA HIS A 419 11.69 -11.26 29.52
C HIS A 419 11.84 -12.04 28.21
N ALA A 420 10.72 -12.46 27.62
CA ALA A 420 10.70 -13.31 26.42
C ALA A 420 11.45 -12.69 25.23
N GLU A 421 11.23 -11.42 24.94
CA GLU A 421 11.86 -10.72 23.80
C GLU A 421 13.38 -10.60 23.96
N ALA A 422 13.88 -10.35 25.18
CA ALA A 422 15.31 -10.29 25.45
C ALA A 422 15.99 -11.66 25.28
N HIS A 423 15.35 -12.74 25.72
CA HIS A 423 15.82 -14.10 25.47
C HIS A 423 15.86 -14.43 23.97
N ASN A 424 14.83 -14.03 23.21
CA ASN A 424 14.82 -14.21 21.75
C ASN A 424 15.96 -13.45 21.08
N SER A 425 16.18 -12.18 21.42
CA SER A 425 17.29 -11.39 20.87
C SER A 425 18.66 -11.98 21.25
N LEU A 426 18.81 -12.46 22.49
CA LEU A 426 20.04 -13.11 22.93
C LEU A 426 20.29 -14.43 22.17
N GLY A 427 19.23 -15.19 21.89
CA GLY A 427 19.29 -16.39 21.04
C GLY A 427 19.74 -16.09 19.62
N LEU A 428 19.26 -14.98 19.03
CA LEU A 428 19.73 -14.50 17.72
C LEU A 428 21.23 -14.15 17.73
N CYS A 429 21.71 -13.46 18.76
CA CYS A 429 23.14 -13.16 18.89
C CYS A 429 23.99 -14.45 18.97
N TYR A 430 23.57 -15.44 19.76
CA TYR A 430 24.27 -16.72 19.82
C TYR A 430 24.24 -17.48 18.50
N ALA A 431 23.12 -17.45 17.78
CA ALA A 431 23.01 -18.05 16.45
C ALA A 431 23.97 -17.39 15.45
N ALA A 432 24.08 -16.06 15.44
CA ALA A 432 25.01 -15.34 14.58
C ALA A 432 26.49 -15.71 14.86
N LEU A 433 26.81 -16.03 16.12
CA LEU A 433 28.12 -16.50 16.55
C LEU A 433 28.31 -18.03 16.41
N ALA A 434 27.41 -18.72 15.73
CA ALA A 434 27.41 -20.18 15.56
C ALA A 434 27.38 -20.98 16.88
N GLN A 435 26.90 -20.37 17.96
CA GLN A 435 26.70 -21.00 19.28
C GLN A 435 25.29 -21.62 19.34
N TRP A 436 25.07 -22.65 18.51
CA TRP A 436 23.73 -23.15 18.18
C TRP A 436 22.93 -23.69 19.38
N GLU A 437 23.56 -24.45 20.27
CA GLU A 437 22.87 -24.98 21.45
C GLU A 437 22.51 -23.85 22.43
N GLN A 438 23.41 -22.89 22.66
CA GLN A 438 23.07 -21.72 23.47
C GLN A 438 21.92 -20.92 22.87
N ALA A 439 21.86 -20.78 21.54
CA ALA A 439 20.73 -20.14 20.88
C ALA A 439 19.42 -20.90 21.15
N LEU A 440 19.41 -22.23 21.01
CA LEU A 440 18.24 -23.06 21.30
C LEU A 440 17.80 -22.97 22.77
N ASP A 441 18.74 -22.94 23.71
CA ASP A 441 18.45 -22.75 25.14
C ASP A 441 17.75 -21.41 25.38
N GLN A 442 18.25 -20.33 24.79
CA GLN A 442 17.64 -19.01 24.92
C GLN A 442 16.25 -18.92 24.27
N PHE A 443 16.06 -19.51 23.08
CA PHE A 443 14.71 -19.60 22.50
C PHE A 443 13.78 -20.45 23.38
N GLY A 444 14.28 -21.52 24.00
CA GLY A 444 13.54 -22.29 24.99
C GLY A 444 13.10 -21.45 26.19
N LEU A 445 13.97 -20.61 26.73
CA LEU A 445 13.66 -19.68 27.82
C LEU A 445 12.64 -18.61 27.39
N ALA A 446 12.77 -18.07 26.16
CA ALA A 446 11.78 -17.14 25.61
C ALA A 446 10.38 -17.77 25.56
N LEU A 447 10.29 -19.02 25.13
CA LEU A 447 9.03 -19.77 25.03
C LEU A 447 8.47 -20.24 26.39
N ALA A 448 9.34 -20.41 27.39
CA ALA A 448 8.92 -20.65 28.77
C ALA A 448 8.30 -19.40 29.40
N ALA A 449 8.81 -18.21 29.04
CA ALA A 449 8.26 -16.93 29.48
C ALA A 449 6.96 -16.56 28.74
N ASP A 450 6.90 -16.81 27.43
CA ASP A 450 5.70 -16.62 26.60
C ASP A 450 5.53 -17.78 25.60
N GLN A 451 4.56 -18.65 25.88
CA GLN A 451 4.27 -19.83 25.06
C GLN A 451 3.68 -19.49 23.69
N GLN A 452 3.17 -18.27 23.50
CA GLN A 452 2.58 -17.81 22.24
C GLN A 452 3.57 -16.98 21.40
N TYR A 453 4.84 -16.92 21.79
CA TYR A 453 5.82 -16.10 21.10
C TYR A 453 6.28 -16.71 19.77
N ALA A 454 5.47 -16.50 18.73
CA ALA A 454 5.65 -17.10 17.41
C ALA A 454 7.00 -16.78 16.75
N VAL A 455 7.55 -15.58 16.99
CA VAL A 455 8.86 -15.18 16.45
C VAL A 455 9.98 -16.06 17.04
N ALA A 456 9.95 -16.33 18.34
CA ALA A 456 10.93 -17.22 18.98
C ALA A 456 10.79 -18.67 18.50
N GLN A 457 9.56 -19.16 18.27
CA GLN A 457 9.35 -20.47 17.66
C GLN A 457 9.95 -20.56 16.26
N MET A 458 9.75 -19.52 15.45
CA MET A 458 10.28 -19.46 14.08
C MET A 458 11.81 -19.45 14.09
N ASN A 459 12.44 -18.64 14.95
CA ASN A 459 13.89 -18.61 15.08
C ASN A 459 14.44 -19.95 15.56
N ARG A 460 13.80 -20.57 16.55
CA ARG A 460 14.13 -21.92 17.02
C ARG A 460 14.01 -22.96 15.90
N ALA A 461 12.95 -22.88 15.08
CA ALA A 461 12.76 -23.77 13.94
C ALA A 461 13.95 -23.70 12.98
N MET A 462 14.40 -22.49 12.61
CA MET A 462 15.53 -22.32 11.69
C MET A 462 16.80 -22.97 12.21
N ILE A 463 17.09 -22.84 13.51
CA ILE A 463 18.28 -23.47 14.11
C ILE A 463 18.13 -25.00 14.20
N LEU A 464 16.96 -25.51 14.60
CA LEU A 464 16.71 -26.95 14.64
C LEU A 464 16.90 -27.60 13.26
N LEU A 465 16.33 -26.99 12.22
CA LEU A 465 16.46 -27.45 10.84
C LEU A 465 17.92 -27.41 10.37
N LYS A 466 18.65 -26.33 10.72
CA LYS A 466 20.07 -26.17 10.38
C LYS A 466 20.96 -27.23 11.03
N LEU A 467 20.60 -27.68 12.23
CA LEU A 467 21.27 -28.78 12.94
C LEU A 467 20.79 -30.18 12.52
N GLY A 468 19.86 -30.28 11.57
CA GLY A 468 19.29 -31.56 11.13
C GLY A 468 18.30 -32.19 12.10
N ARG A 469 17.81 -31.44 13.11
CA ARG A 469 16.74 -31.88 14.04
C ARG A 469 15.37 -31.67 13.41
N PHE A 470 15.13 -32.36 12.30
CA PHE A 470 14.02 -32.07 11.39
C PHE A 470 12.64 -32.20 12.01
N ARG A 471 12.40 -33.26 12.80
CA ARG A 471 11.09 -33.49 13.43
C ARG A 471 10.63 -32.29 14.26
N ASP A 472 11.50 -31.82 15.16
CA ASP A 472 11.21 -30.69 16.03
C ASP A 472 11.23 -29.37 15.26
N GLY A 473 12.12 -29.24 14.27
CA GLY A 473 12.21 -28.07 13.40
C GLY A 473 10.94 -27.84 12.60
N TRP A 474 10.37 -28.88 11.99
CA TRP A 474 9.11 -28.78 11.24
C TRP A 474 7.93 -28.41 12.13
N ALA A 475 7.84 -29.01 13.32
CA ALA A 475 6.79 -28.66 14.27
C ALA A 475 6.87 -27.20 14.70
N ALA A 476 8.07 -26.69 14.98
CA ALA A 476 8.29 -25.28 15.30
C ALA A 476 8.02 -24.36 14.10
N TYR A 477 8.31 -24.81 12.87
CA TYR A 477 8.12 -24.03 11.64
C TYR A 477 6.65 -23.74 11.29
N GLU A 478 5.70 -24.53 11.82
CA GLU A 478 4.27 -24.24 11.65
C GLU A 478 3.83 -22.94 12.35
N TRP A 479 4.61 -22.43 13.30
CA TRP A 479 4.35 -21.13 13.93
C TRP A 479 4.56 -19.94 13.00
N ARG A 480 5.12 -20.14 11.79
CA ARG A 480 5.25 -19.08 10.78
C ARG A 480 3.94 -18.36 10.50
N TRP A 481 2.81 -19.07 10.56
CA TRP A 481 1.46 -18.53 10.34
C TRP A 481 0.99 -17.52 11.40
N GLN A 482 1.70 -17.42 12.53
CA GLN A 482 1.42 -16.49 13.62
C GLN A 482 2.46 -15.35 13.65
N THR A 483 3.33 -15.25 12.65
CA THR A 483 4.31 -14.16 12.53
C THR A 483 3.83 -13.12 11.51
N PRO A 484 4.20 -11.83 11.65
CA PRO A 484 3.80 -10.78 10.69
C PRO A 484 4.30 -11.01 9.26
N ALA A 485 5.29 -11.88 9.06
CA ALA A 485 5.90 -12.14 7.75
C ALA A 485 5.04 -13.04 6.85
N PHE A 486 4.03 -13.73 7.39
CA PHE A 486 3.21 -14.67 6.64
C PHE A 486 1.72 -14.40 6.85
N THR A 487 0.98 -14.35 5.75
CA THR A 487 -0.48 -14.29 5.78
C THR A 487 -1.06 -15.68 5.57
N PRO A 488 -1.81 -16.23 6.53
CA PRO A 488 -2.49 -17.52 6.35
C PRO A 488 -3.47 -17.47 5.17
N PHE A 489 -3.53 -18.55 4.39
CA PHE A 489 -4.56 -18.71 3.38
C PHE A 489 -5.94 -18.85 4.05
N ALA A 490 -6.78 -17.84 3.88
CA ALA A 490 -8.13 -17.80 4.44
C ALA A 490 -9.07 -18.71 3.61
N CYS A 491 -9.47 -19.84 4.20
CA CYS A 491 -10.21 -20.88 3.49
C CYS A 491 -11.11 -21.64 4.48
N PRO A 492 -12.36 -21.97 4.12
CA PRO A 492 -13.27 -22.70 5.02
C PRO A 492 -12.92 -24.19 5.15
N GLN A 493 -12.18 -24.77 4.19
CA GLN A 493 -11.75 -26.16 4.27
C GLN A 493 -10.71 -26.39 5.38
N PRO A 494 -10.73 -27.56 6.04
CA PRO A 494 -9.75 -27.89 7.06
C PRO A 494 -8.33 -28.02 6.50
N ARG A 495 -7.33 -27.87 7.38
CA ARG A 495 -5.94 -28.21 7.10
C ARG A 495 -5.69 -29.69 7.34
N TRP A 496 -4.99 -30.35 6.42
CA TRP A 496 -4.57 -31.74 6.54
C TRP A 496 -3.53 -31.92 7.64
N GLN A 497 -3.76 -32.86 8.55
CA GLN A 497 -2.92 -33.15 9.72
C GLN A 497 -2.18 -34.49 9.60
N GLY A 498 -2.18 -35.10 8.42
CA GLY A 498 -1.50 -36.36 8.14
C GLY A 498 -2.38 -37.60 8.29
N GLU A 499 -3.67 -37.41 8.59
CA GLU A 499 -4.66 -38.47 8.59
C GLU A 499 -4.84 -39.09 7.19
N ASP A 500 -5.40 -40.31 7.11
CA ASP A 500 -5.68 -40.95 5.82
C ASP A 500 -6.81 -40.22 5.09
N ILE A 501 -6.52 -39.72 3.89
CA ILE A 501 -7.44 -38.92 3.08
C ILE A 501 -7.65 -39.54 1.68
N ARG A 502 -7.46 -40.86 1.50
CA ARG A 502 -7.55 -41.54 0.20
C ARG A 502 -8.89 -41.38 -0.53
N THR A 503 -9.92 -40.90 0.15
CA THR A 503 -11.24 -40.61 -0.42
C THR A 503 -11.47 -39.11 -0.71
N LYS A 504 -10.51 -38.24 -0.40
CA LYS A 504 -10.64 -36.78 -0.48
C LYS A 504 -9.73 -36.19 -1.55
N THR A 505 -10.13 -35.02 -2.04
CA THR A 505 -9.31 -34.16 -2.88
C THR A 505 -8.48 -33.21 -2.00
N LEU A 506 -7.15 -33.29 -2.13
CA LEU A 506 -6.18 -32.46 -1.43
C LEU A 506 -5.77 -31.27 -2.30
N LEU A 507 -5.88 -30.06 -1.77
CA LEU A 507 -5.21 -28.88 -2.32
C LEU A 507 -3.84 -28.70 -1.65
N VAL A 508 -2.78 -28.66 -2.44
CA VAL A 508 -1.47 -28.17 -2.00
C VAL A 508 -1.21 -26.81 -2.63
N HIS A 509 -0.79 -25.81 -1.86
CA HIS A 509 -0.47 -24.49 -2.41
C HIS A 509 0.94 -24.05 -2.05
N THR A 510 1.62 -23.38 -2.97
CA THR A 510 2.91 -22.73 -2.70
C THR A 510 2.70 -21.45 -1.87
N GLU A 511 3.61 -21.16 -0.94
CA GLU A 511 3.53 -19.96 -0.10
C GLU A 511 4.77 -19.05 -0.13
N GLN A 512 5.91 -19.52 -0.65
CA GLN A 512 7.20 -18.83 -0.63
C GLN A 512 7.82 -18.71 -2.04
N GLY A 513 9.13 -18.48 -2.13
CA GLY A 513 9.83 -18.27 -3.39
C GLY A 513 9.91 -19.54 -4.23
N ALA A 514 10.38 -19.38 -5.48
CA ALA A 514 10.48 -20.49 -6.41
C ALA A 514 11.47 -21.57 -5.96
N GLY A 515 12.58 -21.20 -5.29
CA GLY A 515 13.53 -22.16 -4.73
C GLY A 515 12.87 -23.09 -3.70
N ASP A 516 12.06 -22.52 -2.80
CA ASP A 516 11.31 -23.28 -1.80
C ASP A 516 10.29 -24.21 -2.46
N ALA A 517 9.56 -23.69 -3.45
CA ALA A 517 8.58 -24.49 -4.18
C ALA A 517 9.25 -25.68 -4.90
N LEU A 518 10.38 -25.45 -5.57
CA LEU A 518 11.14 -26.48 -6.27
C LEU A 518 11.68 -27.53 -5.29
N GLN A 519 12.23 -27.11 -4.15
CA GLN A 519 12.76 -28.03 -3.15
C GLN A 519 11.66 -28.89 -2.54
N PHE A 520 10.54 -28.29 -2.11
CA PHE A 520 9.49 -29.01 -1.39
C PHE A 520 8.51 -29.74 -2.31
N ALA A 521 8.51 -29.45 -3.61
CA ALA A 521 7.73 -30.17 -4.60
C ALA A 521 8.01 -31.69 -4.62
N ARG A 522 9.20 -32.12 -4.15
CA ARG A 522 9.55 -33.54 -3.95
C ARG A 522 8.57 -34.32 -3.08
N PHE A 523 7.85 -33.64 -2.18
CA PHE A 523 6.91 -34.28 -1.26
C PHE A 523 5.51 -34.45 -1.87
N LEU A 524 5.25 -33.89 -3.05
CA LEU A 524 3.95 -33.99 -3.72
C LEU A 524 3.60 -35.44 -4.07
N SER A 525 4.57 -36.22 -4.56
CA SER A 525 4.35 -37.63 -4.89
C SER A 525 3.98 -38.47 -3.65
N LEU A 526 4.55 -38.15 -2.48
CA LEU A 526 4.22 -38.80 -1.21
C LEU A 526 2.82 -38.38 -0.72
N ALA A 527 2.49 -37.10 -0.86
CA ALA A 527 1.14 -36.59 -0.53
C ALA A 527 0.07 -37.21 -1.44
N ALA A 528 0.35 -37.35 -2.74
CA ALA A 528 -0.57 -37.92 -3.71
C ALA A 528 -0.96 -39.37 -3.37
N GLN A 529 -0.05 -40.16 -2.78
CA GLN A 529 -0.34 -41.53 -2.33
C GLN A 529 -1.36 -41.59 -1.17
N ARG A 530 -1.60 -40.47 -0.49
CA ARG A 530 -2.50 -40.38 0.67
C ARG A 530 -3.87 -39.81 0.33
N CYS A 531 -4.09 -39.31 -0.88
CA CYS A 531 -5.33 -38.67 -1.30
C CYS A 531 -5.94 -39.32 -2.56
N GLN A 532 -7.22 -39.04 -2.84
CA GLN A 532 -7.84 -39.46 -4.10
C GLN A 532 -7.30 -38.67 -5.29
N LYS A 533 -7.11 -37.36 -5.07
CA LYS A 533 -6.74 -36.39 -6.10
C LYS A 533 -5.93 -35.26 -5.45
N LEU A 534 -4.81 -34.89 -6.08
CA LEU A 534 -3.98 -33.76 -5.65
C LEU A 534 -4.10 -32.61 -6.65
N ILE A 535 -4.59 -31.47 -6.17
CA ILE A 535 -4.59 -30.20 -6.92
C ILE A 535 -3.45 -29.32 -6.38
N LEU A 536 -2.53 -28.91 -7.23
CA LEU A 536 -1.44 -28.00 -6.89
C LEU A 536 -1.81 -26.57 -7.31
N ALA A 537 -1.83 -25.63 -6.37
CA ALA A 537 -1.90 -24.20 -6.64
C ALA A 537 -0.48 -23.62 -6.65
N CYS A 538 -0.01 -23.16 -7.82
CA CYS A 538 1.34 -22.62 -7.98
C CYS A 538 1.40 -21.48 -9.02
N PRO A 539 2.41 -20.58 -8.92
CA PRO A 539 2.61 -19.50 -9.89
C PRO A 539 2.79 -20.01 -11.32
N GLU A 540 2.43 -19.16 -12.28
CA GLU A 540 2.50 -19.50 -13.71
C GLU A 540 3.88 -19.96 -14.16
N ALA A 541 4.95 -19.31 -13.68
CA ALA A 541 6.32 -19.66 -14.03
C ALA A 541 6.74 -21.08 -13.60
N LEU A 542 6.11 -21.65 -12.56
CA LEU A 542 6.41 -22.99 -12.04
C LEU A 542 5.47 -24.07 -12.59
N ARG A 543 4.24 -23.67 -12.96
CA ARG A 543 3.15 -24.57 -13.33
C ARG A 543 3.52 -25.55 -14.46
N PRO A 544 4.16 -25.15 -15.57
CA PRO A 544 4.53 -26.09 -16.63
C PRO A 544 5.43 -27.25 -16.15
N LEU A 545 6.26 -27.02 -15.14
CA LEU A 545 7.15 -28.02 -14.58
C LEU A 545 6.46 -28.86 -13.50
N LEU A 546 5.90 -28.20 -12.48
CA LEU A 546 5.34 -28.89 -11.31
C LEU A 546 4.07 -29.71 -11.62
N ALA A 547 3.34 -29.35 -12.68
CA ALA A 547 2.17 -30.11 -13.14
C ALA A 547 2.49 -31.55 -13.57
N HIS A 548 3.75 -31.83 -13.92
CA HIS A 548 4.17 -33.13 -14.44
C HIS A 548 4.74 -34.04 -13.36
N ILE A 549 4.83 -33.59 -12.11
CA ILE A 549 5.29 -34.43 -11.00
C ILE A 549 4.31 -35.60 -10.81
N PRO A 550 4.80 -36.85 -10.72
CA PRO A 550 3.94 -38.02 -10.54
C PRO A 550 2.97 -37.86 -9.36
N GLY A 551 1.67 -38.03 -9.62
CA GLY A 551 0.61 -37.93 -8.62
C GLY A 551 -0.06 -36.55 -8.52
N VAL A 552 0.54 -35.50 -9.10
CA VAL A 552 -0.16 -34.21 -9.27
C VAL A 552 -1.24 -34.41 -10.34
N SER A 553 -2.51 -34.29 -9.94
CA SER A 553 -3.64 -34.51 -10.85
C SER A 553 -3.96 -33.27 -11.67
N GLU A 554 -3.87 -32.09 -11.05
CA GLU A 554 -4.07 -30.79 -11.69
C GLU A 554 -3.13 -29.76 -11.09
N ALA A 555 -2.66 -28.83 -11.91
CA ALA A 555 -1.96 -27.63 -11.44
C ALA A 555 -2.70 -26.38 -11.91
N ARG A 556 -3.06 -25.50 -10.97
CA ARG A 556 -3.87 -24.30 -11.20
C ARG A 556 -3.13 -23.07 -10.69
N LEU A 557 -3.46 -21.91 -11.25
CA LEU A 557 -3.01 -20.63 -10.69
C LEU A 557 -3.76 -20.36 -9.38
N PRO A 558 -3.13 -19.70 -8.37
CA PRO A 558 -3.77 -19.47 -7.07
C PRO A 558 -5.16 -18.82 -7.15
N GLY A 559 -5.36 -17.84 -8.04
CA GLY A 559 -6.65 -17.18 -8.25
C GLY A 559 -7.69 -17.97 -9.04
N MET A 560 -7.36 -19.18 -9.51
CA MET A 560 -8.21 -20.04 -10.34
C MET A 560 -8.66 -21.31 -9.59
N VAL A 561 -8.42 -21.39 -8.28
CA VAL A 561 -8.87 -22.50 -7.45
C VAL A 561 -10.26 -22.18 -6.88
N ALA A 562 -11.28 -22.87 -7.37
CA ALA A 562 -12.62 -22.76 -6.80
C ALA A 562 -12.68 -23.44 -5.42
N LEU A 563 -13.31 -22.79 -4.44
CA LEU A 563 -13.37 -23.29 -3.06
C LEU A 563 -14.10 -24.63 -2.94
N ASP A 564 -15.03 -24.94 -3.83
CA ASP A 564 -15.77 -26.21 -3.86
C ASP A 564 -15.02 -27.35 -4.59
N SER A 565 -13.81 -27.09 -5.10
CA SER A 565 -13.06 -28.06 -5.90
C SER A 565 -12.11 -28.97 -5.11
N PHE A 566 -12.03 -28.82 -3.79
CA PHE A 566 -11.21 -29.63 -2.89
C PHE A 566 -11.85 -29.75 -1.49
N ASP A 567 -11.50 -30.81 -0.77
CA ASP A 567 -12.08 -31.13 0.55
C ASP A 567 -11.19 -30.66 1.72
N ILE A 568 -9.87 -30.65 1.49
CA ILE A 568 -8.86 -30.41 2.52
C ILE A 568 -7.62 -29.77 1.89
N LEU A 569 -6.86 -28.98 2.65
CA LEU A 569 -5.67 -28.29 2.12
C LEU A 569 -4.41 -28.50 2.97
N CYS A 570 -3.25 -28.33 2.34
CA CYS A 570 -1.94 -28.31 3.00
C CYS A 570 -1.01 -27.29 2.31
N PRO A 571 -0.43 -26.33 3.03
CA PRO A 571 0.67 -25.53 2.49
C PRO A 571 1.84 -26.43 2.09
N LEU A 572 2.55 -26.10 1.01
CA LEU A 572 3.59 -26.96 0.46
C LEU A 572 4.73 -27.19 1.46
N LEU A 573 5.15 -26.16 2.20
CA LEU A 573 6.24 -26.31 3.18
C LEU A 573 5.78 -26.94 4.50
N SER A 574 4.48 -27.17 4.69
CA SER A 574 3.96 -27.98 5.81
C SER A 574 4.01 -29.49 5.53
N LEU A 575 4.18 -29.91 4.25
CA LEU A 575 4.16 -31.34 3.89
C LEU A 575 5.13 -32.20 4.70
N PRO A 576 6.39 -31.81 4.98
CA PRO A 576 7.28 -32.63 5.79
C PRO A 576 6.76 -32.87 7.20
N HIS A 577 6.16 -31.86 7.82
CA HIS A 577 5.52 -32.01 9.13
C HIS A 577 4.33 -32.97 9.04
N THR A 578 3.41 -32.70 8.11
CA THR A 578 2.16 -33.45 7.92
C THR A 578 2.41 -34.93 7.56
N LEU A 579 3.48 -35.21 6.80
CA LEU A 579 3.88 -36.56 6.42
C LEU A 579 4.73 -37.26 7.48
N GLY A 580 5.12 -36.58 8.57
CA GLY A 580 5.96 -37.14 9.63
C GLY A 580 7.39 -37.41 9.19
N LEU A 581 7.96 -36.56 8.33
CA LEU A 581 9.33 -36.70 7.85
C LEU A 581 10.33 -36.25 8.91
N ASP A 582 11.40 -37.01 9.07
CA ASP A 582 12.47 -36.83 10.06
C ASP A 582 13.85 -37.12 9.44
N GLU A 583 14.90 -36.98 10.22
CA GLU A 583 16.28 -37.20 9.78
C GLU A 583 16.57 -38.59 9.17
N LYS A 584 15.72 -39.59 9.43
CA LYS A 584 15.91 -40.96 8.95
C LYS A 584 15.26 -41.23 7.59
N ASN A 585 14.27 -40.43 7.22
CA ASN A 585 13.47 -40.64 6.01
C ASN A 585 13.41 -39.42 5.07
N LEU A 586 14.19 -38.38 5.36
CA LEU A 586 14.26 -37.15 4.56
C LEU A 586 15.22 -37.21 3.37
N ALA A 587 16.22 -38.11 3.36
CA ALA A 587 17.22 -38.16 2.29
C ALA A 587 16.59 -38.57 0.93
N MET A 588 17.02 -37.93 -0.16
CA MET A 588 16.71 -38.38 -1.54
C MET A 588 17.87 -39.18 -2.11
N ASN A 589 17.54 -40.11 -3.02
CA ASN A 589 18.53 -40.79 -3.86
C ASN A 589 18.31 -40.56 -5.36
N GLU A 590 17.22 -39.88 -5.77
CA GLU A 590 16.81 -39.79 -7.18
C GLU A 590 16.27 -38.39 -7.57
N PRO A 591 16.41 -37.96 -8.84
CA PRO A 591 15.76 -36.76 -9.39
C PRO A 591 14.23 -36.87 -9.33
N TYR A 592 13.53 -35.74 -9.18
CA TYR A 592 12.07 -35.74 -8.98
C TYR A 592 11.29 -34.75 -9.86
N LEU A 593 11.98 -33.92 -10.64
CA LEU A 593 11.33 -33.01 -11.59
C LEU A 593 11.48 -33.55 -13.02
N PRO A 594 10.36 -33.98 -13.66
CA PRO A 594 10.40 -34.35 -15.06
C PRO A 594 10.34 -33.11 -15.96
N ILE A 595 11.15 -33.09 -17.02
CA ILE A 595 11.09 -32.07 -18.06
C ILE A 595 9.99 -32.47 -19.05
N PRO A 596 8.95 -31.64 -19.27
CA PRO A 596 7.87 -32.02 -20.18
C PRO A 596 8.36 -32.12 -21.63
N GLU A 597 7.99 -33.18 -22.34
CA GLU A 597 8.48 -33.47 -23.71
C GLU A 597 8.15 -32.39 -24.74
N TYR A 598 7.06 -31.63 -24.52
CA TYR A 598 6.63 -30.56 -25.42
C TYR A 598 7.47 -29.28 -25.27
N ILE A 599 8.31 -29.18 -24.24
CA ILE A 599 9.20 -28.04 -24.03
C ILE A 599 10.44 -28.24 -24.89
N THR A 600 10.63 -27.35 -25.87
CA THR A 600 11.80 -27.36 -26.76
C THR A 600 12.60 -26.07 -26.61
N VAL A 601 13.92 -26.21 -26.61
CA VAL A 601 14.90 -25.12 -26.49
C VAL A 601 15.99 -25.29 -27.55
N ALA A 602 16.63 -24.19 -27.93
CA ALA A 602 17.75 -24.25 -28.87
C ALA A 602 18.91 -25.05 -28.29
N SER A 603 19.68 -25.72 -29.16
CA SER A 603 20.90 -26.42 -28.75
C SER A 603 21.97 -25.41 -28.35
N LEU A 604 22.63 -25.63 -27.21
CA LEU A 604 23.70 -24.77 -26.72
C LEU A 604 25.05 -25.10 -27.43
N PRO A 605 25.65 -24.19 -28.21
CA PRO A 605 26.96 -24.41 -28.85
C PRO A 605 28.13 -23.92 -27.98
N PRO A 606 29.36 -24.45 -28.14
CA PRO A 606 29.75 -25.56 -29.00
C PRO A 606 29.51 -26.93 -28.35
N ALA A 607 29.29 -27.97 -29.17
CA ALA A 607 29.06 -29.33 -28.70
C ALA A 607 30.31 -30.03 -28.13
N SER A 608 31.50 -29.53 -28.46
CA SER A 608 32.79 -30.15 -28.13
C SER A 608 33.43 -29.63 -26.83
N ALA A 609 32.80 -28.69 -26.14
CA ALA A 609 33.31 -28.11 -24.88
C ALA A 609 32.48 -28.60 -23.69
N LEU A 610 33.08 -28.58 -22.49
CA LEU A 610 32.33 -28.76 -21.25
C LEU A 610 31.39 -27.57 -21.06
N LYS A 611 30.08 -27.80 -20.98
CA LYS A 611 29.07 -26.75 -20.86
C LYS A 611 28.75 -26.47 -19.39
N VAL A 612 29.06 -25.25 -18.94
CA VAL A 612 28.90 -24.84 -17.55
C VAL A 612 27.92 -23.67 -17.44
N GLY A 613 26.82 -23.88 -16.73
CA GLY A 613 25.89 -22.80 -16.38
C GLY A 613 26.31 -22.09 -15.11
N VAL A 614 26.19 -20.76 -15.06
CA VAL A 614 26.56 -19.95 -13.89
C VAL A 614 25.44 -19.03 -13.42
N CYS A 615 25.24 -18.91 -12.11
CA CYS A 615 24.30 -17.96 -11.50
C CYS A 615 24.91 -17.39 -10.21
N TRP A 616 25.15 -16.07 -10.20
CA TRP A 616 25.99 -15.43 -9.19
C TRP A 616 25.21 -14.64 -8.14
N ALA A 617 23.94 -14.34 -8.37
CA ALA A 617 23.13 -13.57 -7.45
C ALA A 617 21.69 -14.12 -7.33
N GLY A 618 21.15 -13.99 -6.12
CA GLY A 618 19.76 -14.24 -5.80
C GLY A 618 18.83 -13.08 -6.16
N SER A 619 17.64 -13.10 -5.57
CA SER A 619 16.68 -12.02 -5.74
C SER A 619 17.02 -10.85 -4.79
N PRO A 620 17.13 -9.61 -5.28
CA PRO A 620 17.41 -8.44 -4.44
C PRO A 620 16.34 -8.16 -3.37
N SER A 621 15.13 -8.71 -3.51
CA SER A 621 14.06 -8.59 -2.52
C SER A 621 14.22 -9.56 -1.34
N HIS A 622 15.19 -10.47 -1.40
CA HIS A 622 15.48 -11.41 -0.32
C HIS A 622 16.26 -10.72 0.81
N LYS A 623 15.82 -10.91 2.07
CA LYS A 623 16.41 -10.22 3.24
C LYS A 623 17.92 -10.43 3.40
N ASN A 624 18.40 -11.64 3.11
CA ASN A 624 19.83 -12.00 3.21
C ASN A 624 20.57 -11.98 1.85
N ASP A 625 20.05 -11.28 0.83
CA ASP A 625 20.65 -11.31 -0.52
C ASP A 625 22.11 -10.84 -0.52
N ARG A 626 22.42 -9.81 0.27
CA ARG A 626 23.77 -9.23 0.39
C ARG A 626 24.85 -10.28 0.71
N HIS A 627 24.55 -11.25 1.58
CA HIS A 627 25.55 -12.23 2.04
C HIS A 627 25.58 -13.49 1.19
N ARG A 628 24.49 -13.82 0.50
CA ARG A 628 24.38 -15.03 -0.35
C ARG A 628 24.68 -14.78 -1.82
N SER A 629 24.75 -13.52 -2.26
CA SER A 629 25.05 -13.13 -3.63
C SER A 629 26.51 -12.72 -3.79
N CYS A 630 27.13 -13.15 -4.88
CA CYS A 630 28.52 -12.87 -5.19
C CYS A 630 28.58 -11.94 -6.42
N PRO A 631 29.15 -10.73 -6.31
CA PRO A 631 29.27 -9.83 -7.46
C PRO A 631 30.01 -10.48 -8.65
N LEU A 632 29.47 -10.30 -9.86
CA LEU A 632 30.03 -10.87 -11.10
C LEU A 632 31.54 -10.62 -11.30
N PRO A 633 32.13 -9.46 -10.92
CA PRO A 633 33.57 -9.24 -11.05
C PRO A 633 34.44 -10.32 -10.39
N HIS A 634 34.00 -10.93 -9.29
CA HIS A 634 34.76 -12.01 -8.64
C HIS A 634 34.75 -13.31 -9.47
N TRP A 635 33.77 -13.51 -10.35
CA TRP A 635 33.63 -14.70 -11.20
C TRP A 635 34.50 -14.67 -12.45
N LEU A 636 34.92 -13.49 -12.90
CA LEU A 636 35.65 -13.32 -14.16
C LEU A 636 36.88 -14.24 -14.31
N PRO A 637 37.70 -14.50 -13.28
CA PRO A 637 38.81 -15.44 -13.39
C PRO A 637 38.37 -16.88 -13.72
N LEU A 638 37.16 -17.30 -13.34
CA LEU A 638 36.61 -18.62 -13.66
C LEU A 638 36.32 -18.77 -15.15
N PHE A 639 35.90 -17.69 -15.83
CA PHE A 639 35.58 -17.70 -17.25
C PHE A 639 36.81 -17.85 -18.16
N THR A 640 38.01 -17.77 -17.59
CA THR A 640 39.28 -17.96 -18.33
C THR A 640 39.71 -19.42 -18.43
N VAL A 641 38.96 -20.37 -17.84
CA VAL A 641 39.30 -21.79 -17.88
C VAL A 641 39.15 -22.32 -19.33
N PRO A 642 40.22 -22.90 -19.92
CA PRO A 642 40.18 -23.34 -21.32
C PRO A 642 39.24 -24.54 -21.50
N SER A 643 38.75 -24.73 -22.73
CA SER A 643 37.88 -25.86 -23.11
C SER A 643 36.53 -25.94 -22.38
N VAL A 644 36.10 -24.84 -21.74
CA VAL A 644 34.80 -24.70 -21.09
C VAL A 644 33.97 -23.64 -21.82
N ALA A 645 32.71 -23.94 -22.09
CA ALA A 645 31.74 -22.98 -22.59
C ALA A 645 30.80 -22.55 -21.45
N PHE A 646 30.82 -21.26 -21.11
CA PHE A 646 30.03 -20.72 -20.01
C PHE A 646 28.72 -20.10 -20.50
N TYR A 647 27.64 -20.35 -19.74
CA TYR A 647 26.31 -19.82 -19.98
C TYR A 647 25.77 -19.13 -18.72
N SER A 648 25.39 -17.86 -18.83
CA SER A 648 24.71 -17.16 -17.73
C SER A 648 23.28 -17.67 -17.58
N LEU A 649 22.95 -18.09 -16.36
CA LEU A 649 21.61 -18.46 -15.91
C LEU A 649 20.99 -17.38 -15.00
N GLN A 650 21.63 -16.20 -14.93
CA GLN A 650 21.21 -15.10 -14.08
C GLN A 650 19.97 -14.40 -14.65
N THR A 651 19.03 -14.05 -13.77
CA THR A 651 17.92 -13.14 -14.11
C THR A 651 17.58 -12.27 -12.89
N PRO A 652 17.44 -10.94 -13.05
CA PRO A 652 17.78 -10.15 -14.24
C PRO A 652 19.30 -9.98 -14.42
N VAL A 653 19.75 -9.65 -15.63
CA VAL A 653 21.15 -9.25 -15.92
C VAL A 653 21.21 -7.73 -16.09
N THR A 654 22.09 -7.07 -15.34
CA THR A 654 22.28 -5.62 -15.48
C THR A 654 23.00 -5.28 -16.79
N SER A 655 22.88 -4.03 -17.27
CA SER A 655 23.61 -3.60 -18.48
C SER A 655 25.13 -3.71 -18.31
N THR A 656 25.63 -3.45 -17.11
CA THR A 656 27.05 -3.62 -16.75
C THR A 656 27.46 -5.10 -16.80
N ASP A 657 26.67 -5.99 -16.20
CA ASP A 657 26.95 -7.42 -16.22
C ASP A 657 26.88 -7.98 -17.66
N ALA A 658 25.92 -7.56 -18.47
CA ALA A 658 25.80 -7.97 -19.86
C ALA A 658 27.05 -7.64 -20.69
N GLN A 659 27.66 -6.48 -20.46
CA GLN A 659 28.93 -6.11 -21.08
C GLN A 659 30.08 -7.03 -20.64
N LEU A 660 30.20 -7.29 -19.33
CA LEU A 660 31.22 -8.19 -18.79
C LEU A 660 31.07 -9.62 -19.32
N LEU A 661 29.84 -10.13 -19.44
CA LEU A 661 29.59 -11.45 -20.04
C LEU A 661 30.10 -11.50 -21.49
N ALA A 662 29.85 -10.44 -22.28
CA ALA A 662 30.31 -10.37 -23.67
C ALA A 662 31.85 -10.33 -23.76
N ASP A 663 32.52 -9.56 -22.90
CA ASP A 663 33.98 -9.43 -22.87
C ASP A 663 34.69 -10.76 -22.55
N TYR A 664 34.05 -11.63 -21.78
CA TYR A 664 34.55 -12.95 -21.40
C TYR A 664 33.93 -14.12 -22.19
N ALA A 665 33.23 -13.81 -23.29
CA ALA A 665 32.57 -14.79 -24.15
C ALA A 665 31.59 -15.75 -23.41
N VAL A 666 30.94 -15.26 -22.35
CA VAL A 666 29.87 -15.98 -21.64
C VAL A 666 28.55 -15.76 -22.35
N SER A 667 27.88 -16.84 -22.75
CA SER A 667 26.59 -16.75 -23.45
C SER A 667 25.48 -16.37 -22.47
N ASN A 668 24.83 -15.22 -22.68
CA ASN A 668 23.71 -14.79 -21.85
C ASN A 668 22.40 -15.49 -22.26
N LEU A 669 21.82 -16.30 -21.38
CA LEU A 669 20.56 -17.01 -21.65
C LEU A 669 19.32 -16.30 -21.11
N GLU A 670 19.43 -15.11 -20.49
CA GLU A 670 18.31 -14.42 -19.84
C GLU A 670 17.01 -14.39 -20.66
N ALA A 671 17.10 -14.07 -21.96
CA ALA A 671 15.94 -14.01 -22.86
C ALA A 671 15.21 -15.36 -23.04
N GLU A 672 15.90 -16.48 -22.78
CA GLU A 672 15.36 -17.83 -22.87
C GLU A 672 14.84 -18.35 -21.51
N LEU A 673 15.10 -17.66 -20.40
CA LEU A 673 14.70 -18.06 -19.04
C LEU A 673 13.27 -17.59 -18.71
N THR A 674 12.31 -17.88 -19.59
CA THR A 674 10.93 -17.35 -19.48
C THR A 674 10.09 -18.02 -18.40
N ASP A 675 10.35 -19.30 -18.12
CA ASP A 675 9.69 -20.09 -17.08
C ASP A 675 10.61 -21.23 -16.60
N TYR A 676 10.25 -21.90 -15.51
CA TYR A 676 11.11 -22.95 -14.93
C TYR A 676 11.17 -24.24 -15.74
N ALA A 677 10.20 -24.53 -16.62
CA ALA A 677 10.28 -25.70 -17.50
C ALA A 677 11.25 -25.46 -18.66
N ARG A 678 11.23 -24.26 -19.25
CA ARG A 678 12.21 -23.84 -20.25
C ARG A 678 13.61 -23.77 -19.67
N THR A 679 13.76 -23.19 -18.47
CA THR A 679 15.03 -23.22 -17.72
C THR A 679 15.49 -24.67 -17.47
N ALA A 680 14.60 -25.58 -17.06
CA ALA A 680 14.95 -26.99 -16.87
C ALA A 680 15.49 -27.65 -18.15
N ALA A 681 14.86 -27.36 -19.30
CA ALA A 681 15.29 -27.88 -20.60
C ALA A 681 16.66 -27.33 -21.04
N LEU A 682 16.99 -26.08 -20.70
CA LEU A 682 18.34 -25.52 -20.91
C LEU A 682 19.37 -26.18 -19.99
N LEU A 683 19.05 -26.30 -18.69
CA LEU A 683 19.89 -26.99 -17.70
C LEU A 683 20.16 -28.45 -18.10
N ALA A 684 19.21 -29.11 -18.77
CA ALA A 684 19.37 -30.47 -19.26
C ALA A 684 20.56 -30.64 -20.22
N GLN A 685 20.91 -29.59 -20.96
CA GLN A 685 22.01 -29.58 -21.92
C GLN A 685 23.38 -29.25 -21.30
N LEU A 686 23.41 -28.85 -20.03
CA LEU A 686 24.64 -28.50 -19.32
C LEU A 686 25.25 -29.73 -18.66
N ASP A 687 26.59 -29.75 -18.59
CA ASP A 687 27.36 -30.80 -17.92
C ASP A 687 27.56 -30.50 -16.43
N LEU A 688 27.53 -29.21 -16.07
CA LEU A 688 27.70 -28.71 -14.70
C LEU A 688 26.97 -27.37 -14.52
N VAL A 689 26.38 -27.17 -13.34
CA VAL A 689 25.87 -25.87 -12.90
C VAL A 689 26.69 -25.38 -11.72
N ILE A 690 27.16 -24.14 -11.74
CA ILE A 690 27.84 -23.48 -10.62
C ILE A 690 26.99 -22.30 -10.19
N SER A 691 26.46 -22.32 -8.98
CA SER A 691 25.50 -21.31 -8.54
C SER A 691 25.75 -20.91 -7.10
N VAL A 692 25.49 -19.65 -6.75
CA VAL A 692 25.16 -19.32 -5.35
C VAL A 692 23.80 -19.91 -4.98
N ASP A 693 23.39 -19.81 -3.72
CA ASP A 693 22.06 -20.24 -3.28
C ASP A 693 20.99 -19.50 -4.11
N THR A 694 20.28 -20.19 -5.01
CA THR A 694 19.24 -19.62 -5.88
C THR A 694 18.21 -20.69 -6.27
N SER A 695 17.09 -20.27 -6.87
CA SER A 695 16.14 -21.21 -7.48
C SER A 695 16.76 -22.04 -8.61
N VAL A 696 17.77 -21.53 -9.31
CA VAL A 696 18.52 -22.28 -10.33
C VAL A 696 19.28 -23.44 -9.69
N ALA A 697 19.90 -23.23 -8.54
CA ALA A 697 20.59 -24.29 -7.79
C ALA A 697 19.61 -25.40 -7.37
N HIS A 698 18.45 -25.02 -6.84
CA HIS A 698 17.39 -25.96 -6.47
C HIS A 698 16.84 -26.73 -7.68
N LEU A 699 16.63 -26.05 -8.81
CA LEU A 699 16.18 -26.70 -10.06
C LEU A 699 17.22 -27.70 -10.58
N ALA A 700 18.49 -27.31 -10.65
CA ALA A 700 19.57 -28.18 -11.11
C ALA A 700 19.70 -29.43 -10.23
N GLY A 701 19.68 -29.26 -8.91
CA GLY A 701 19.69 -30.37 -7.95
C GLY A 701 18.47 -31.29 -8.11
N ALA A 702 17.27 -30.73 -8.31
CA ALA A 702 16.04 -31.50 -8.49
C ALA A 702 16.00 -32.30 -9.80
N LEU A 703 16.75 -31.87 -10.83
CA LEU A 703 16.97 -32.56 -12.10
C LEU A 703 18.10 -33.60 -12.03
N GLY A 704 18.80 -33.72 -10.90
CA GLY A 704 19.98 -34.57 -10.77
C GLY A 704 21.20 -34.08 -11.55
N LYS A 705 21.25 -32.80 -11.91
CA LYS A 705 22.39 -32.23 -12.62
C LYS A 705 23.57 -32.07 -11.67
N PRO A 706 24.80 -32.44 -12.08
CA PRO A 706 25.99 -32.10 -11.34
C PRO A 706 25.99 -30.59 -11.03
N THR A 707 26.05 -30.25 -9.75
CA THR A 707 25.93 -28.85 -9.31
C THR A 707 26.98 -28.52 -8.25
N TRP A 708 27.69 -27.42 -8.42
CA TRP A 708 28.55 -26.85 -7.38
C TRP A 708 27.86 -25.63 -6.79
N LEU A 709 27.44 -25.77 -5.53
CA LEU A 709 26.77 -24.69 -4.81
C LEU A 709 27.79 -23.90 -4.00
N LEU A 710 27.87 -22.61 -4.25
CA LEU A 710 28.71 -21.68 -3.49
C LEU A 710 27.85 -21.16 -2.34
N VAL A 711 28.19 -21.56 -1.10
CA VAL A 711 27.43 -21.17 0.09
C VAL A 711 28.23 -20.20 0.94
N ASP A 712 27.52 -19.21 1.47
CA ASP A 712 28.08 -18.19 2.34
C ASP A 712 28.47 -18.77 3.71
N LYS A 713 29.21 -17.99 4.49
CA LYS A 713 29.69 -18.42 5.81
C LYS A 713 28.54 -18.79 6.76
N GLN A 714 27.43 -18.05 6.69
CA GLN A 714 26.23 -18.26 7.50
C GLN A 714 25.12 -18.95 6.69
N ALA A 715 25.50 -19.96 5.90
CA ALA A 715 24.62 -20.70 5.01
C ALA A 715 23.20 -20.97 5.56
N ASP A 716 22.21 -20.87 4.68
CA ASP A 716 20.81 -21.22 4.96
C ASP A 716 20.70 -22.63 5.58
N TRP A 717 19.67 -22.84 6.39
CA TRP A 717 19.48 -24.09 7.14
C TRP A 717 19.44 -25.33 6.24
N ARG A 718 19.06 -25.19 4.96
CA ARG A 718 19.05 -26.28 3.98
C ARG A 718 20.45 -26.84 3.75
N TRP A 719 21.48 -26.02 3.85
CA TRP A 719 22.84 -26.44 3.56
C TRP A 719 23.59 -26.90 4.80
N GLY A 720 22.96 -26.93 5.97
CA GLY A 720 23.59 -27.37 7.22
C GLY A 720 24.81 -26.55 7.64
N ILE A 721 25.52 -27.02 8.66
CA ILE A 721 26.62 -26.26 9.30
C ILE A 721 28.03 -26.63 8.82
N ALA A 722 28.21 -27.78 8.17
CA ALA A 722 29.53 -28.30 7.77
C ALA A 722 29.41 -29.33 6.65
N GLY A 723 30.56 -29.72 6.07
CA GLY A 723 30.65 -30.75 5.02
C GLY A 723 30.36 -30.23 3.61
N GLU A 724 30.71 -31.03 2.61
CA GLU A 724 30.58 -30.68 1.19
C GLU A 724 29.41 -31.38 0.49
N GLU A 725 28.67 -32.22 1.21
CA GLU A 725 27.54 -32.98 0.66
C GLU A 725 26.20 -32.29 0.96
N SER A 726 25.28 -32.33 0.00
CA SER A 726 23.92 -31.84 0.18
C SER A 726 22.99 -32.97 0.63
N LEU A 727 22.27 -32.75 1.74
CA LEU A 727 21.21 -33.66 2.19
C LEU A 727 20.02 -33.71 1.21
N TRP A 728 19.83 -32.65 0.43
CA TRP A 728 18.67 -32.47 -0.44
C TRP A 728 18.90 -32.97 -1.86
N TYR A 729 20.15 -32.87 -2.34
CA TYR A 729 20.50 -33.08 -3.74
C TYR A 729 21.80 -33.90 -3.84
N PRO A 730 21.72 -35.23 -4.08
CA PRO A 730 22.91 -36.08 -4.17
C PRO A 730 23.90 -35.68 -5.27
N SER A 731 23.43 -35.00 -6.32
CA SER A 731 24.27 -34.52 -7.42
C SER A 731 24.99 -33.20 -7.12
N MET A 732 24.82 -32.64 -5.91
CA MET A 732 25.32 -31.32 -5.54
C MET A 732 26.49 -31.41 -4.56
N THR A 733 27.56 -30.67 -4.86
CA THR A 733 28.72 -30.46 -3.99
C THR A 733 28.71 -29.02 -3.48
N LEU A 734 28.89 -28.85 -2.17
CA LEU A 734 28.87 -27.56 -1.48
C LEU A 734 30.28 -26.99 -1.32
N PHE A 735 30.52 -25.82 -1.89
CA PHE A 735 31.73 -25.02 -1.68
C PHE A 735 31.43 -23.93 -0.67
N ARG A 736 31.97 -24.06 0.55
CA ARG A 736 31.70 -23.12 1.65
C ARG A 736 32.74 -22.01 1.73
N GLN A 737 32.29 -20.80 2.04
CA GLN A 737 33.16 -19.70 2.44
C GLN A 737 33.89 -20.04 3.75
N THR A 738 35.18 -19.73 3.77
CA THR A 738 36.03 -19.87 4.97
C THR A 738 35.78 -18.72 5.94
N GLU A 739 35.74 -17.50 5.41
CA GLU A 739 35.41 -16.24 6.10
C GLU A 739 34.28 -15.51 5.38
N ALA A 740 33.57 -14.64 6.10
CA ALA A 740 32.54 -13.79 5.49
C ALA A 740 33.15 -12.91 4.39
N ASP A 741 32.42 -12.72 3.29
CA ASP A 741 32.82 -11.95 2.09
C ASP A 741 34.09 -12.46 1.36
N ALA A 742 34.64 -13.62 1.73
CA ALA A 742 35.81 -14.22 1.07
C ALA A 742 35.47 -14.93 -0.26
N TRP A 743 34.73 -14.25 -1.14
CA TRP A 743 34.28 -14.79 -2.43
C TRP A 743 35.42 -15.13 -3.39
N GLU A 744 36.49 -14.34 -3.40
CA GLU A 744 37.64 -14.56 -4.29
C GLU A 744 38.38 -15.87 -3.96
N GLU A 745 38.59 -16.15 -2.67
CA GLU A 745 39.20 -17.40 -2.21
C GLU A 745 38.37 -18.61 -2.65
N LEU A 746 37.06 -18.54 -2.38
CA LEU A 746 36.13 -19.60 -2.74
C LEU A 746 36.11 -19.86 -4.24
N LEU A 747 36.00 -18.82 -5.06
CA LEU A 747 36.01 -18.95 -6.53
C LEU A 747 37.36 -19.43 -7.08
N ALA A 748 38.48 -19.09 -6.42
CA ALA A 748 39.78 -19.67 -6.77
C ALA A 748 39.81 -21.18 -6.54
N ARG A 749 39.23 -21.69 -5.44
CA ARG A 749 39.10 -23.15 -5.22
C ARG A 749 38.21 -23.79 -6.26
N VAL A 750 37.07 -23.17 -6.60
CA VAL A 750 36.15 -23.65 -7.64
C VAL A 750 36.86 -23.73 -8.99
N ARG A 751 37.64 -22.72 -9.35
CA ARG A 751 38.45 -22.69 -10.57
C ARG A 751 39.47 -23.83 -10.62
N THR A 752 40.18 -24.08 -9.51
CA THR A 752 41.13 -25.19 -9.41
C THR A 752 40.44 -26.54 -9.60
N ASN A 753 39.27 -26.73 -9.00
CA ASN A 753 38.47 -27.95 -9.18
C ASN A 753 37.96 -28.09 -10.62
N LEU A 754 37.58 -26.99 -11.28
CA LEU A 754 37.14 -27.01 -12.67
C LEU A 754 38.28 -27.40 -13.61
N LEU A 755 39.49 -26.86 -13.38
CA LEU A 755 40.70 -27.25 -14.12
C LEU A 755 41.03 -28.74 -13.94
N ALA A 756 40.90 -29.26 -12.71
CA ALA A 756 41.11 -30.68 -12.44
C ALA A 756 40.04 -31.58 -13.09
N LYS A 757 38.82 -31.09 -13.32
CA LYS A 757 37.73 -31.83 -13.96
C LYS A 757 37.91 -32.00 -15.47
N ILE A 758 38.64 -31.08 -16.12
CA ILE A 758 38.90 -31.11 -17.57
C ILE A 758 40.27 -31.69 -17.95
N ALA A 759 41.16 -31.88 -16.96
CA ALA A 759 42.45 -32.54 -17.11
C ALA A 759 42.26 -34.07 -17.13
#